data_AF-A0A0M3IK46-F1
#
_entry.id   AF-A0A0M3IK46-F1
#
_cell.length_a   1.000
_cell.length_b   1.000
_cell.length_c   1.000
_cell.angle_alpha   90.00
_cell.angle_beta   90.00
_cell.angle_gamma   90.00
#
_symmetry.space_group_name_H-M   'P 1'
#
loop_
_entity.id
_entity.type
_entity.pdbx_description
1 polymer ?
#
loop_
_entity_poly.entity_id
_entity_poly.type
_entity_poly.pdbx_seq_one_letter_code
_entity_poly.pdbx_strand_id
1 'polypeptide(L)'
;MASFDVESPWTKFIDDSLWKEVFLEFCKDGCFSEALIVWQRYLKEMREWMREEVDTLQQIVSLIQQVVSVDMSKLWAALQLLELEVLPMAFAKDPLSTISMCTTWLKSLAAVLELQQPAEFPSNALKALSVVERVMHSLIEECVTPAETAEVAHILMKTRVDSEDVNDFMGELNVYVKNLREMEKLRSVYECPMTYAKYTVETVESICYLILERVRSVHLIKGNIERYAKPYMIEHHLDFNRTLYNYIIVETVESICYLILERVRSVHLIKGNIERYAKPYMIEHHLDFNRTLYNYIIKVSSKCSASVGDSNPWDERCLAVAEMISCRGLRCEALIGIARRAHPPWSAPLKKAIQMMLDDRSLDNTMQTRLRYECDFAAFAQVMMRYAVPMATVKMCVQSKQIFMAAIDFVFREVEVKTDPLERLQDALTIVDLSQKIKAGIINRTDCITHFAIFSIRHGKEEDGFTLLIKCLTHLDETERAIVMKSIIGHVVVAVNSPITSRNNDLRLRKIGAAICILERFAEKNDDNVQLLMKLRAVRDLQVKYSLIVRLNLFDDDELKVALLKEFSDDNVQLLMKLRAVRDLQVKYSLTVRLNLFDDDELKVALLKEFTRSLCKELLINVEVAFDVLLECAVAHNDALSSLQFAQRALADIDQPSKHFLDSLMHSCCAALVMMARMAEEKDVEPGLALVPTRTVANIGDQKQSFAALVRLERRQEEI
;
A
#
# COMPACT_ATOMS: atom_id res chain seq x y z
N MET A 1 -28.18 -53.41 22.49
CA MET A 1 -29.29 -52.99 21.62
C MET A 1 -30.04 -51.86 22.30
N ALA A 2 -29.77 -50.63 21.88
CA ALA A 2 -30.62 -49.46 22.11
C ALA A 2 -30.53 -48.70 20.78
N SER A 3 -31.66 -48.60 20.07
CA SER A 3 -31.76 -47.83 18.84
C SER A 3 -31.68 -46.35 19.21
N PHE A 4 -30.56 -45.70 18.92
CA PHE A 4 -30.48 -44.26 19.01
C PHE A 4 -31.07 -43.66 17.74
N ASP A 5 -32.11 -42.86 17.94
CA ASP A 5 -32.81 -42.08 16.94
C ASP A 5 -31.84 -41.27 16.07
N VAL A 6 -32.13 -41.22 14.78
CA VAL A 6 -31.34 -40.60 13.71
C VAL A 6 -31.33 -39.05 13.79
N GLU A 7 -32.05 -38.45 14.74
CA GLU A 7 -32.13 -36.99 14.94
C GLU A 7 -31.58 -36.51 16.29
N SER A 8 -30.41 -36.99 16.71
CA SER A 8 -29.72 -36.39 17.86
C SER A 8 -29.10 -35.02 17.47
N PRO A 9 -29.17 -33.99 18.34
CA PRO A 9 -28.36 -32.77 18.19
C PRO A 9 -26.86 -33.08 18.05
N TRP A 10 -26.44 -34.24 18.57
CA TRP A 10 -25.09 -34.77 18.44
C TRP A 10 -24.72 -35.17 17.00
N THR A 11 -25.65 -35.74 16.23
CA THR A 11 -25.42 -36.02 14.81
C THR A 11 -25.44 -34.74 13.97
N LYS A 12 -26.27 -33.74 14.32
CA LYS A 12 -26.23 -32.40 13.70
C LYS A 12 -24.93 -31.61 14.01
N PHE A 13 -24.32 -31.82 15.17
CA PHE A 13 -23.00 -31.27 15.51
C PHE A 13 -21.85 -31.94 14.73
N ILE A 14 -22.02 -33.19 14.31
CA ILE A 14 -21.02 -33.94 13.54
C ILE A 14 -21.08 -33.59 12.03
N ASP A 15 -22.25 -33.21 11.50
CA ASP A 15 -22.44 -32.93 10.07
C ASP A 15 -22.13 -31.47 9.65
N ASP A 16 -22.15 -30.50 10.57
CA ASP A 16 -21.80 -29.10 10.27
C ASP A 16 -20.38 -28.76 10.74
N SER A 17 -19.65 -27.98 9.94
CA SER A 17 -18.27 -27.48 10.15
C SER A 17 -18.07 -26.55 11.38
N LEU A 18 -18.96 -26.62 12.37
CA LEU A 18 -18.98 -25.87 13.62
C LEU A 18 -17.73 -26.11 14.49
N TRP A 19 -17.03 -27.24 14.32
CA TRP A 19 -15.80 -27.53 15.06
C TRP A 19 -14.71 -26.47 14.81
N LYS A 20 -14.67 -25.88 13.61
CA LYS A 20 -13.73 -24.82 13.25
C LYS A 20 -14.05 -23.54 14.00
N GLU A 21 -15.33 -23.15 14.02
CA GLU A 21 -15.81 -21.97 14.75
C GLU A 21 -15.58 -22.13 16.25
N VAL A 22 -15.87 -23.30 16.81
CA VAL A 22 -15.62 -23.61 18.23
C VAL A 22 -14.13 -23.56 18.57
N PHE A 23 -13.26 -24.11 17.72
CA PHE A 23 -11.81 -24.03 17.91
C PHE A 23 -11.31 -22.58 17.90
N LEU A 24 -11.76 -21.79 16.92
CA LEU A 24 -11.37 -20.38 16.81
C LEU A 24 -11.91 -19.54 17.98
N GLU A 25 -13.12 -19.81 18.46
CA GLU A 25 -13.68 -19.11 19.63
C GLU A 25 -12.90 -19.48 20.91
N PHE A 26 -12.53 -20.75 21.11
CA PHE A 26 -11.64 -21.11 22.23
C PHE A 26 -10.27 -20.44 22.13
N CYS A 27 -9.70 -20.31 20.93
CA CYS A 27 -8.46 -19.57 20.73
C CYS A 27 -8.62 -18.08 21.07
N LYS A 28 -9.76 -17.48 20.71
CA LYS A 28 -10.09 -16.07 20.95
C LYS A 28 -10.35 -15.77 22.43
N ASP A 29 -10.94 -16.71 23.16
CA ASP A 29 -11.19 -16.62 24.61
C ASP A 29 -9.96 -16.98 25.45
N GLY A 30 -8.87 -17.44 24.82
CA GLY A 30 -7.64 -17.87 25.50
C GLY A 30 -7.74 -19.21 26.21
N CYS A 31 -8.72 -20.04 25.83
CA CYS A 31 -8.93 -21.42 26.29
C CYS A 31 -8.12 -22.41 25.43
N PHE A 32 -6.80 -22.26 25.42
CA PHE A 32 -5.91 -23.01 24.52
C PHE A 32 -5.83 -24.51 24.85
N SER A 33 -6.04 -24.90 26.09
CA SER A 33 -6.09 -26.32 26.49
C SER A 33 -7.34 -27.01 25.95
N GLU A 34 -8.48 -26.31 25.96
CA GLU A 34 -9.73 -26.77 25.37
C GLU A 34 -9.64 -26.79 23.84
N ALA A 35 -9.00 -25.77 23.24
CA ALA A 35 -8.72 -25.73 21.80
C ALA A 35 -7.84 -26.92 21.36
N LEU A 36 -6.85 -27.30 22.17
CA LEU A 36 -6.01 -28.48 21.95
C LEU A 36 -6.83 -29.78 21.93
N ILE A 37 -7.76 -29.92 22.88
CA ILE A 37 -8.66 -31.10 22.92
C ILE A 37 -9.54 -31.15 21.67
N VAL A 38 -10.09 -30.01 21.23
CA VAL A 38 -10.88 -29.94 19.99
C VAL A 38 -10.02 -30.34 18.79
N TRP A 39 -8.80 -29.82 18.69
CA TRP A 39 -7.89 -30.16 17.60
C TRP A 39 -7.61 -31.67 17.53
N GLN A 40 -7.26 -32.29 18.66
CA GLN A 40 -6.96 -33.71 18.75
C GLN A 40 -8.17 -34.59 18.41
N ARG A 41 -9.38 -34.15 18.79
CA ARG A 41 -10.61 -34.87 18.53
C ARG A 41 -11.00 -34.87 17.05
N TYR A 42 -10.69 -33.79 16.34
CA TYR A 42 -11.01 -33.59 14.92
C TYR A 42 -9.73 -33.57 14.06
N LEU A 43 -8.73 -34.38 14.42
CA LEU A 43 -7.39 -34.34 13.83
C LEU A 43 -7.42 -34.48 12.29
N LYS A 44 -8.32 -35.33 11.78
CA LYS A 44 -8.44 -35.58 10.34
C LYS A 44 -8.99 -34.35 9.62
N GLU A 45 -10.09 -33.80 10.13
CA GLU A 45 -10.77 -32.62 9.61
C GLU A 45 -9.89 -31.37 9.74
N MET A 46 -9.17 -31.22 10.85
CA MET A 46 -8.18 -30.15 11.07
C MET A 46 -7.03 -30.22 10.06
N ARG A 47 -6.55 -31.42 9.73
CA ARG A 47 -5.51 -31.62 8.71
C ARG A 47 -6.01 -31.27 7.31
N GLU A 48 -7.25 -31.63 6.98
CA GLU A 48 -7.90 -31.26 5.71
C GLU A 48 -8.08 -29.73 5.64
N TRP A 49 -8.59 -29.10 6.70
CA TRP A 49 -8.73 -27.64 6.78
C TRP A 49 -7.40 -26.89 6.68
N MET A 50 -6.40 -27.33 7.44
CA MET A 50 -5.05 -26.77 7.34
C MET A 50 -4.50 -26.92 5.93
N ARG A 51 -4.80 -28.01 5.20
CA ARG A 51 -4.35 -28.24 3.83
C ARG A 51 -5.08 -27.36 2.81
N GLU A 52 -6.40 -27.27 2.90
CA GLU A 52 -7.27 -26.64 1.89
C GLU A 52 -7.37 -25.12 2.02
N GLU A 53 -7.47 -24.59 3.24
CA GLU A 53 -7.61 -23.15 3.44
C GLU A 53 -6.25 -22.43 3.45
N VAL A 54 -6.22 -21.25 2.82
CA VAL A 54 -5.05 -20.37 2.81
C VAL A 54 -5.01 -19.57 4.11
N ASP A 55 -3.82 -19.30 4.63
CA ASP A 55 -3.59 -18.45 5.81
C ASP A 55 -4.11 -18.97 7.17
N THR A 56 -4.49 -20.24 7.29
CA THR A 56 -4.97 -20.82 8.56
C THR A 56 -4.00 -20.64 9.73
N LEU A 57 -2.70 -20.88 9.51
CA LEU A 57 -1.68 -20.68 10.54
C LEU A 57 -1.58 -19.20 10.95
N GLN A 58 -1.69 -18.28 9.99
CA GLN A 58 -1.66 -16.83 10.25
C GLN A 58 -2.87 -16.40 11.09
N GLN A 59 -4.05 -16.97 10.83
CA GLN A 59 -5.25 -16.74 11.63
C GLN A 59 -5.04 -17.19 13.09
N ILE A 60 -4.54 -18.41 13.30
CA ILE A 60 -4.30 -18.96 14.64
C ILE A 60 -3.25 -18.12 15.40
N VAL A 61 -2.12 -17.80 14.77
CA VAL A 61 -1.06 -16.98 15.38
C VAL A 61 -1.57 -15.58 15.71
N SER A 62 -2.42 -14.99 14.87
CA SER A 62 -3.00 -13.66 15.14
C SER A 62 -3.93 -13.66 16.35
N LEU A 63 -4.74 -14.71 16.55
CA LEU A 63 -5.60 -14.86 17.72
C LEU A 63 -4.76 -15.04 18.98
N ILE A 64 -3.74 -15.91 18.92
CA ILE A 64 -2.80 -16.09 20.03
C ILE A 64 -2.14 -14.75 20.39
N GLN A 65 -1.67 -13.99 19.40
CA GLN A 65 -1.05 -12.68 19.64
C GLN A 65 -2.01 -11.69 20.31
N GLN A 66 -3.28 -11.65 19.90
CA GLN A 66 -4.30 -10.81 20.53
C GLN A 66 -4.53 -11.21 21.99
N VAL A 67 -4.72 -12.49 22.28
CA VAL A 67 -4.93 -12.97 23.66
C VAL A 67 -3.72 -12.72 24.53
N VAL A 68 -2.53 -13.09 24.07
CA VAL A 68 -1.28 -12.96 24.82
C VAL A 68 -0.96 -11.49 25.11
N SER A 69 -1.33 -10.56 24.22
CA SER A 69 -1.16 -9.12 24.47
C SER A 69 -1.99 -8.58 25.63
N VAL A 70 -3.10 -9.26 25.96
CA VAL A 70 -4.00 -8.91 27.07
C VAL A 70 -3.67 -9.71 28.33
N ASP A 71 -3.41 -11.00 28.19
CA ASP A 71 -3.08 -11.91 29.30
C ASP A 71 -1.89 -12.83 28.95
N MET A 72 -0.70 -12.42 29.38
CA MET A 72 0.54 -13.19 29.19
C MET A 72 0.54 -14.55 29.89
N SER A 73 -0.31 -14.78 30.89
CA SER A 73 -0.37 -16.08 31.58
C SER A 73 -0.81 -17.21 30.64
N LYS A 74 -1.53 -16.88 29.57
CA LYS A 74 -2.02 -17.83 28.56
C LYS A 74 -0.97 -18.27 27.55
N LEU A 75 0.18 -17.59 27.48
CA LEU A 75 1.22 -17.84 26.49
C LEU A 75 1.67 -19.32 26.47
N TRP A 76 1.91 -19.92 27.63
CA TRP A 76 2.45 -21.27 27.69
C TRP A 76 1.47 -22.33 27.18
N ALA A 77 0.17 -22.15 27.45
CA ALA A 77 -0.85 -23.03 26.90
C ALA A 77 -1.00 -22.84 25.39
N ALA A 78 -0.85 -21.61 24.88
CA ALA A 78 -0.85 -21.33 23.45
C ALA A 78 0.36 -21.94 22.73
N LEU A 79 1.57 -21.79 23.29
CA LEU A 79 2.78 -22.39 22.75
C LEU A 79 2.71 -23.92 22.77
N GLN A 80 2.08 -24.51 23.79
CA GLN A 80 1.85 -25.95 23.84
C GLN A 80 0.93 -26.43 22.71
N LEU A 81 -0.17 -25.71 22.43
CA LEU A 81 -1.03 -25.99 21.28
C LEU A 81 -0.26 -25.90 19.95
N LEU A 82 0.56 -24.86 19.79
CA LEU A 82 1.39 -24.69 18.60
C LEU A 82 2.42 -25.81 18.44
N GLU A 83 3.14 -26.14 19.53
CA GLU A 83 4.21 -27.13 19.55
C GLU A 83 3.69 -28.54 19.25
N LEU A 84 2.58 -28.95 19.86
CA LEU A 84 2.09 -30.32 19.74
C LEU A 84 1.32 -30.59 18.44
N GLU A 85 0.55 -29.62 17.96
CA GLU A 85 -0.44 -29.89 16.91
C GLU A 85 -0.31 -28.99 15.69
N VAL A 86 -0.30 -27.67 15.90
CA VAL A 86 -0.47 -26.71 14.79
C VAL A 86 0.80 -26.59 13.93
N LEU A 87 1.98 -26.45 14.55
CA LEU A 87 3.25 -26.28 13.83
C LEU A 87 3.68 -27.54 13.06
N PRO A 88 3.61 -28.77 13.63
CA PRO A 88 3.89 -29.98 12.86
C PRO A 88 3.09 -30.06 11.54
N MET A 89 1.79 -29.77 11.59
CA MET A 89 0.93 -29.77 10.41
C MET A 89 1.23 -28.63 9.43
N ALA A 90 1.57 -27.45 9.95
CA ALA A 90 1.90 -26.32 9.10
C ALA A 90 3.23 -26.51 8.37
N PHE A 91 4.24 -27.08 9.05
CA PHE A 91 5.52 -27.44 8.43
C PHE A 91 5.34 -28.49 7.34
N ALA A 92 4.46 -29.48 7.52
CA ALA A 92 4.13 -30.45 6.49
C ALA A 92 3.49 -29.83 5.24
N LYS A 93 2.68 -28.77 5.41
CA LYS A 93 2.03 -28.06 4.29
C LYS A 93 2.98 -27.12 3.55
N ASP A 94 3.58 -26.17 4.26
CA ASP A 94 4.45 -25.14 3.69
C ASP A 94 5.58 -24.80 4.67
N PRO A 95 6.72 -25.50 4.56
CA PRO A 95 7.83 -25.31 5.49
C PRO A 95 8.42 -23.90 5.46
N LEU A 96 8.47 -23.26 4.28
CA LEU A 96 9.14 -21.97 4.09
C LEU A 96 8.31 -20.79 4.64
N SER A 97 7.01 -20.77 4.35
CA SER A 97 6.12 -19.75 4.92
C SER A 97 5.99 -19.91 6.43
N THR A 98 5.88 -21.16 6.91
CA THR A 98 5.78 -21.48 8.34
C THR A 98 7.00 -20.98 9.11
N ILE A 99 8.23 -21.27 8.65
CA ILE A 99 9.44 -20.79 9.35
C ILE A 99 9.55 -19.27 9.33
N SER A 100 9.22 -18.63 8.20
CA SER A 100 9.25 -17.16 8.08
C SER A 100 8.34 -16.48 9.10
N MET A 101 7.11 -16.98 9.23
CA MET A 101 6.16 -16.45 10.21
C MET A 101 6.59 -16.76 11.65
N CYS A 102 7.05 -17.99 11.93
CA CYS A 102 7.53 -18.36 13.26
C CYS A 102 8.70 -17.45 13.70
N THR A 103 9.69 -17.23 12.83
CA THR A 103 10.83 -16.37 13.13
C THR A 103 10.38 -14.94 13.43
N THR A 104 9.49 -14.38 12.61
CA THR A 104 8.97 -13.03 12.81
C THR A 104 8.20 -12.89 14.13
N TRP A 105 7.26 -13.81 14.38
CA TRP A 105 6.40 -13.77 15.56
C TRP A 105 7.18 -14.06 16.84
N LEU A 106 8.00 -15.11 16.88
CA LEU A 106 8.77 -15.49 18.06
C LEU A 106 9.78 -14.40 18.45
N LYS A 107 10.45 -13.77 17.48
CA LYS A 107 11.33 -12.62 17.78
C LYS A 107 10.56 -11.44 18.39
N SER A 108 9.36 -11.15 17.87
CA SER A 108 8.51 -10.12 18.45
C SER A 108 8.08 -10.47 19.88
N LEU A 109 7.79 -11.75 20.13
CA LEU A 109 7.42 -12.27 21.44
C LEU A 109 8.59 -12.19 22.43
N ALA A 110 9.83 -12.49 22.00
CA ALA A 110 11.02 -12.34 22.84
C ALA A 110 11.19 -10.89 23.34
N ALA A 111 10.98 -9.89 22.46
CA ALA A 111 11.04 -8.48 22.85
C ALA A 111 9.94 -8.11 23.86
N VAL A 112 8.73 -8.67 23.71
CA VAL A 112 7.64 -8.48 24.68
C VAL A 112 7.97 -9.12 26.03
N LEU A 113 8.51 -10.34 26.03
CA LEU A 113 8.91 -11.07 27.24
C LEU A 113 10.03 -10.33 27.99
N GLU A 114 11.00 -9.77 27.28
CA GLU A 114 12.06 -8.94 27.84
C GLU A 114 11.49 -7.69 28.55
N LEU A 115 10.51 -7.04 27.93
CA LEU A 115 9.88 -5.83 28.46
C LEU A 115 8.96 -6.11 29.67
N GLN A 116 8.12 -7.14 29.58
CA GLN A 116 7.07 -7.40 30.57
C GLN A 116 7.52 -8.32 31.71
N GLN A 117 8.48 -9.22 31.45
CA GLN A 117 8.99 -10.19 32.43
C GLN A 117 10.52 -10.15 32.53
N PRO A 118 11.14 -8.99 32.85
CA PRO A 118 12.60 -8.86 32.90
C PRO A 118 13.24 -9.74 33.98
N ALA A 119 12.48 -10.13 35.01
CA ALA A 119 12.93 -11.04 36.06
C ALA A 119 13.03 -12.50 35.60
N GLU A 120 12.42 -12.91 34.50
CA GLU A 120 12.52 -14.28 33.96
C GLU A 120 13.36 -14.33 32.67
N PHE A 121 13.63 -13.17 32.07
CA PHE A 121 14.47 -13.04 30.90
C PHE A 121 15.96 -13.35 31.21
N PRO A 122 16.68 -14.13 30.38
CA PRO A 122 16.32 -14.65 29.07
C PRO A 122 15.67 -16.05 29.05
N SER A 123 15.54 -16.73 30.19
CA SER A 123 15.07 -18.13 30.27
C SER A 123 13.67 -18.33 29.70
N ASN A 124 12.74 -17.41 29.96
CA ASN A 124 11.39 -17.46 29.39
C ASN A 124 11.39 -17.28 27.85
N ALA A 125 12.16 -16.32 27.32
CA ALA A 125 12.32 -16.13 25.90
C ALA A 125 12.98 -17.33 25.23
N LEU A 126 14.01 -17.92 25.86
CA LEU A 126 14.67 -19.13 25.36
C LEU A 126 13.68 -20.29 25.24
N LYS A 127 12.89 -20.53 26.29
CA LYS A 127 11.87 -21.59 26.28
C LYS A 127 10.85 -21.41 25.15
N ALA A 128 10.42 -20.17 24.91
CA ALA A 128 9.47 -19.83 23.85
C ALA A 128 10.07 -19.98 22.44
N LEU A 129 11.29 -19.50 22.21
CA LEU A 129 11.92 -19.54 20.89
C LEU A 129 12.38 -20.96 20.51
N SER A 130 12.74 -21.79 21.49
CA SER A 130 13.07 -23.21 21.26
C SER A 130 11.85 -24.08 20.90
N VAL A 131 10.64 -23.53 20.76
CA VAL A 131 9.47 -24.31 20.29
C VAL A 131 9.74 -24.92 18.91
N VAL A 132 10.30 -24.16 17.97
CA VAL A 132 10.57 -24.67 16.61
C VAL A 132 11.59 -25.81 16.65
N GLU A 133 12.66 -25.67 17.42
CA GLU A 133 13.66 -26.72 17.63
C GLU A 133 13.04 -28.00 18.20
N ARG A 134 12.15 -27.88 19.20
CA ARG A 134 11.42 -29.03 19.77
C ARG A 134 10.47 -29.68 18.78
N VAL A 135 9.75 -28.89 17.99
CA VAL A 135 8.88 -29.40 16.92
C VAL A 135 9.70 -30.19 15.89
N MET A 136 10.83 -29.66 15.44
CA MET A 136 11.69 -30.35 14.48
C MET A 136 12.24 -31.66 15.06
N HIS A 137 12.63 -31.66 16.34
CA HIS A 137 13.08 -32.88 17.02
C HIS A 137 11.95 -33.92 17.14
N SER A 138 10.74 -33.49 17.50
CA SER A 138 9.55 -34.34 17.58
C SER A 138 9.23 -34.98 16.24
N LEU A 139 9.26 -34.21 15.15
CA LEU A 139 9.05 -34.72 13.79
C LEU A 139 10.07 -35.80 13.41
N ILE A 140 11.33 -35.66 13.84
CA ILE A 140 12.39 -36.66 13.61
C ILE A 140 12.12 -37.92 14.44
N GLU A 141 11.75 -37.79 15.71
CA GLU A 141 11.53 -38.92 16.62
C GLU A 141 10.24 -39.70 16.32
N GLU A 142 9.21 -39.03 15.83
CA GLU A 142 7.89 -39.62 15.59
C GLU A 142 7.72 -40.20 14.18
N CYS A 143 8.66 -39.98 13.26
CA CYS A 143 8.58 -40.56 11.92
C CYS A 143 8.91 -42.07 11.95
N VAL A 144 7.95 -42.91 11.55
CA VAL A 144 8.10 -44.38 11.61
C VAL A 144 8.15 -44.99 10.23
N THR A 145 7.36 -44.47 9.28
CA THR A 145 7.28 -45.03 7.93
C THR A 145 8.29 -44.37 6.98
N PRO A 146 8.76 -45.08 5.94
CA PRO A 146 9.66 -44.49 4.95
C PRO A 146 9.09 -43.24 4.24
N ALA A 147 7.76 -43.17 4.10
CA ALA A 147 7.08 -42.02 3.51
C ALA A 147 7.16 -40.79 4.45
N GLU A 148 6.87 -40.97 5.74
CA GLU A 148 6.99 -39.92 6.75
C GLU A 148 8.45 -39.47 6.90
N THR A 149 9.42 -40.40 6.89
CA THR A 149 10.84 -40.05 6.95
C THR A 149 11.25 -39.19 5.75
N ALA A 150 10.76 -39.50 4.54
CA ALA A 150 11.03 -38.71 3.35
C ALA A 150 10.37 -37.31 3.41
N GLU A 151 9.16 -37.22 3.97
CA GLU A 151 8.45 -35.95 4.20
C GLU A 151 9.19 -35.08 5.22
N VAL A 152 9.58 -35.64 6.37
CA VAL A 152 10.36 -34.93 7.39
C VAL A 152 11.72 -34.49 6.83
N ALA A 153 12.42 -35.35 6.10
CA ALA A 153 13.67 -34.97 5.45
C ALA A 153 13.49 -33.78 4.47
N HIS A 154 12.36 -33.74 3.75
CA HIS A 154 12.01 -32.61 2.90
C HIS A 154 11.80 -31.32 3.69
N ILE A 155 11.05 -31.39 4.81
CA ILE A 155 10.81 -30.26 5.72
C ILE A 155 12.14 -29.71 6.24
N LEU A 156 13.01 -30.57 6.79
CA LEU A 156 14.29 -30.17 7.36
C LEU A 156 15.22 -29.54 6.30
N MET A 157 15.24 -30.11 5.08
CA MET A 157 15.99 -29.54 3.96
C MET A 157 15.47 -28.16 3.56
N LYS A 158 14.14 -28.00 3.44
CA LYS A 158 13.52 -26.73 3.04
C LYS A 158 13.68 -25.63 4.08
N THR A 159 13.52 -25.98 5.35
CA THR A 159 13.68 -25.06 6.47
C THR A 159 15.14 -24.77 6.80
N ARG A 160 16.08 -25.61 6.35
CA ARG A 160 17.51 -25.54 6.68
C ARG A 160 17.72 -25.55 8.19
N VAL A 161 17.21 -26.59 8.85
CA VAL A 161 17.16 -26.72 10.31
C VAL A 161 18.49 -26.40 11.03
N ASP A 162 19.62 -26.77 10.43
CA ASP A 162 20.97 -26.58 10.99
C ASP A 162 21.66 -25.28 10.53
N SER A 163 20.95 -24.36 9.87
CA SER A 163 21.55 -23.12 9.37
C SER A 163 22.02 -22.22 10.52
N GLU A 164 23.17 -21.58 10.33
CA GLU A 164 23.64 -20.44 11.13
C GLU A 164 23.74 -19.15 10.28
N ASP A 165 23.20 -19.14 9.05
CA ASP A 165 23.18 -17.95 8.19
C ASP A 165 22.06 -16.99 8.61
N VAL A 166 22.45 -15.81 9.08
CA VAL A 166 21.53 -14.75 9.55
C VAL A 166 20.63 -14.23 8.42
N ASN A 167 20.96 -14.48 7.14
CA ASN A 167 20.14 -14.07 6.01
C ASN A 167 18.99 -15.04 5.68
N ASP A 168 18.92 -16.20 6.33
CA ASP A 168 17.77 -17.10 6.23
C ASP A 168 16.98 -17.17 7.56
N PHE A 169 15.69 -17.47 7.46
CA PHE A 169 14.77 -17.37 8.62
C PHE A 169 15.12 -18.35 9.75
N MET A 170 15.62 -19.55 9.42
CA MET A 170 16.00 -20.54 10.43
C MET A 170 17.33 -20.20 11.08
N GLY A 171 18.33 -19.78 10.28
CA GLY A 171 19.63 -19.34 10.77
C GLY A 171 19.53 -18.10 11.65
N GLU A 172 18.67 -17.14 11.29
CA GLU A 172 18.33 -16.02 12.15
C GLU A 172 17.76 -16.47 13.51
N LEU A 173 16.82 -17.42 13.51
CA LEU A 173 16.22 -17.96 14.74
C LEU A 173 17.23 -18.75 15.58
N ASN A 174 18.04 -19.61 14.94
CA ASN A 174 19.07 -20.42 15.58
C ASN A 174 20.14 -19.55 16.25
N VAL A 175 20.61 -18.50 15.58
CA VAL A 175 21.54 -17.53 16.16
C VAL A 175 20.90 -16.81 17.35
N TYR A 176 19.62 -16.45 17.26
CA TYR A 176 18.90 -15.84 18.38
C TYR A 176 18.80 -16.79 19.58
N VAL A 177 18.41 -18.04 19.38
CA VAL A 177 18.33 -19.08 20.43
C VAL A 177 19.71 -19.31 21.07
N LYS A 178 20.76 -19.41 20.25
CA LYS A 178 22.16 -19.55 20.72
C LYS A 178 22.57 -18.37 21.60
N ASN A 179 22.27 -17.14 21.17
CA ASN A 179 22.51 -15.94 21.97
C ASN A 179 21.74 -15.97 23.30
N LEU A 180 20.47 -16.37 23.30
CA LEU A 180 19.69 -16.48 24.53
C LEU A 180 20.24 -17.54 25.49
N ARG A 181 20.77 -18.67 24.99
CA ARG A 181 21.45 -19.70 25.81
C ARG A 181 22.70 -19.13 26.48
N GLU A 182 23.52 -18.39 25.74
CA GLU A 182 24.70 -17.72 26.31
C GLU A 182 24.30 -16.65 27.33
N MET A 183 23.24 -15.87 27.05
CA MET A 183 22.71 -14.89 28.00
C MET A 183 22.14 -15.55 29.27
N GLU A 184 21.50 -16.71 29.17
CA GLU A 184 21.02 -17.47 30.33
C GLU A 184 22.20 -17.91 31.20
N LYS A 185 23.29 -18.37 30.59
CA LYS A 185 24.54 -18.70 31.29
C LYS A 185 25.16 -17.47 31.96
N LEU A 186 25.22 -16.33 31.26
CA LEU A 186 25.66 -15.04 31.82
C LEU A 186 24.84 -14.64 33.05
N ARG A 187 23.53 -14.83 33.00
CA ARG A 187 22.64 -14.52 34.12
C ARG A 187 22.80 -15.49 35.30
N SER A 188 22.82 -16.79 35.03
CA SER A 188 22.75 -17.83 36.06
C SER A 188 24.11 -18.14 36.70
N VAL A 189 25.16 -18.25 35.90
CA VAL A 189 26.51 -18.61 36.35
C VAL A 189 27.29 -17.36 36.73
N TYR A 190 27.22 -16.34 35.89
CA TYR A 190 28.02 -15.12 36.04
C TYR A 190 27.29 -13.99 36.75
N GLU A 191 26.01 -14.14 37.11
CA GLU A 191 25.18 -13.09 37.74
C GLU A 191 25.26 -11.75 36.97
N CYS A 192 25.29 -11.82 35.64
CA CYS A 192 25.40 -10.68 34.74
C CYS A 192 24.15 -10.58 33.85
N PRO A 193 23.02 -10.03 34.36
CA PRO A 193 21.84 -9.81 33.55
C PRO A 193 22.05 -8.66 32.58
N MET A 194 21.60 -8.82 31.34
CA MET A 194 21.65 -7.78 30.32
C MET A 194 20.51 -7.93 29.32
N THR A 195 20.19 -6.84 28.61
CA THR A 195 19.19 -6.84 27.55
C THR A 195 19.74 -7.48 26.28
N TYR A 196 18.87 -8.01 25.42
CA TYR A 196 19.29 -8.63 24.14
C TYR A 196 20.02 -7.62 23.24
N ALA A 197 19.48 -6.39 23.17
CA ALA A 197 20.09 -5.31 22.39
C ALA A 197 21.48 -4.90 22.90
N LYS A 198 21.74 -5.05 24.21
CA LYS A 198 23.07 -4.83 24.77
C LYS A 198 23.99 -5.99 24.43
N TYR A 199 23.55 -7.22 24.64
CA TYR A 199 24.37 -8.41 24.36
C TYR A 199 24.91 -8.45 22.92
N THR A 200 24.09 -8.09 21.92
CA THR A 200 24.49 -8.18 20.50
C THR A 200 25.56 -7.18 20.06
N VAL A 201 25.79 -6.11 20.81
CA VAL A 201 26.82 -5.10 20.51
C VAL A 201 28.09 -5.29 21.34
N GLU A 202 28.01 -6.06 22.42
CA GLU A 202 29.13 -6.31 23.32
C GLU A 202 30.03 -7.41 22.76
N THR A 203 31.34 -7.24 22.96
CA THR A 203 32.33 -8.29 22.69
C THR A 203 32.52 -9.14 23.93
N VAL A 204 33.11 -10.33 23.78
CA VAL A 204 33.52 -11.17 24.91
C VAL A 204 34.36 -10.36 25.95
N GLU A 205 35.26 -9.49 25.47
CA GLU A 205 36.10 -8.66 26.34
C GLU A 205 35.27 -7.59 27.07
N SER A 206 34.33 -6.93 26.39
CA SER A 206 33.49 -5.92 27.04
C SER A 206 32.44 -6.50 27.99
N ILE A 207 31.92 -7.70 27.72
CA ILE A 207 31.10 -8.46 28.69
C ILE A 207 31.91 -8.73 29.96
N CYS A 208 33.18 -9.10 29.82
CA CYS A 208 34.08 -9.27 30.97
C CYS A 208 34.21 -7.98 31.78
N TYR A 209 34.32 -6.81 31.12
CA TYR A 209 34.32 -5.51 31.80
C TYR A 209 33.03 -5.23 32.56
N LEU A 210 31.86 -5.58 32.00
CA LEU A 210 30.58 -5.46 32.71
C LEU A 210 30.54 -6.34 33.97
N ILE A 211 31.10 -7.55 33.91
CA ILE A 211 31.25 -8.43 35.08
C ILE A 211 32.14 -7.78 36.14
N LEU A 212 33.20 -7.07 35.75
CA LEU A 212 34.08 -6.34 36.67
C LEU A 212 33.39 -5.12 37.28
N GLU A 213 32.66 -4.34 36.48
CA GLU A 213 32.02 -3.06 36.87
C GLU A 213 30.82 -3.20 37.80
N ARG A 214 30.18 -4.39 37.85
CA ARG A 214 28.97 -4.59 38.67
C ARG A 214 29.21 -4.39 40.17
N VAL A 215 30.46 -4.47 40.62
CA VAL A 215 30.81 -4.34 42.03
C VAL A 215 31.16 -2.90 42.37
N ARG A 216 30.30 -2.26 43.17
CA ARG A 216 30.50 -0.88 43.65
C ARG A 216 31.39 -0.76 44.89
N SER A 217 31.57 -1.85 45.64
CA SER A 217 32.36 -1.86 46.88
C SER A 217 33.76 -2.37 46.63
N VAL A 218 34.77 -1.55 46.96
CA VAL A 218 36.20 -1.88 46.79
C VAL A 218 36.57 -3.20 47.48
N HIS A 219 35.95 -3.50 48.63
CA HIS A 219 36.21 -4.71 49.41
C HIS A 219 35.71 -5.99 48.72
N LEU A 220 34.77 -5.89 47.79
CA LEU A 220 34.18 -7.03 47.08
C LEU A 220 34.82 -7.27 45.70
N ILE A 221 35.64 -6.34 45.20
CA ILE A 221 36.25 -6.43 43.86
C ILE A 221 37.06 -7.71 43.72
N LYS A 222 37.94 -8.01 44.68
CA LYS A 222 38.77 -9.23 44.65
C LYS A 222 37.91 -10.49 44.63
N GLY A 223 36.87 -10.53 45.45
CA GLY A 223 35.92 -11.66 45.50
C GLY A 223 35.19 -11.85 44.17
N ASN A 224 34.81 -10.75 43.52
CA ASN A 224 34.15 -10.79 42.22
C ASN A 224 35.06 -11.24 41.07
N ILE A 225 36.31 -10.78 41.07
CA ILE A 225 37.31 -11.22 40.10
C ILE A 225 37.50 -12.73 40.20
N GLU A 226 37.75 -13.25 41.40
CA GLU A 226 38.02 -14.68 41.59
C GLU A 226 36.79 -15.55 41.31
N ARG A 227 35.59 -15.11 41.72
CA ARG A 227 34.38 -15.93 41.63
C ARG A 227 33.72 -15.90 40.26
N TYR A 228 33.85 -14.82 39.49
CA TYR A 228 33.06 -14.65 38.26
C TYR A 228 33.90 -14.20 37.05
N ALA A 229 34.72 -13.14 37.18
CA ALA A 229 35.47 -12.64 36.03
C ALA A 229 36.54 -13.63 35.56
N LYS A 230 37.26 -14.27 36.50
CA LYS A 230 38.32 -15.23 36.19
C LYS A 230 37.79 -16.53 35.55
N PRO A 231 36.72 -17.17 36.07
CA PRO A 231 36.08 -18.29 35.37
C PRO A 231 35.61 -17.90 33.95
N TYR A 232 35.02 -16.71 33.78
CA TYR A 232 34.59 -16.22 32.47
C TYR A 232 35.77 -16.05 31.49
N MET A 233 36.87 -15.43 31.95
CA MET A 233 38.08 -15.25 31.13
C MET A 233 38.67 -16.60 30.70
N ILE A 234 38.68 -17.60 31.59
CA ILE A 234 39.18 -18.95 31.26
C ILE A 234 38.29 -19.61 30.20
N GLU A 235 36.97 -19.55 30.40
CA GLU A 235 36.00 -20.16 29.48
C GLU A 235 36.11 -19.59 28.07
N HIS A 236 36.25 -18.27 27.94
CA HIS A 236 36.32 -17.59 26.65
C HIS A 236 37.75 -17.29 26.17
N HIS A 237 38.76 -17.95 26.74
CA HIS A 237 40.17 -17.85 26.33
C HIS A 237 40.74 -16.41 26.33
N LEU A 238 40.34 -15.59 27.29
CA LEU A 238 40.91 -14.26 27.53
C LEU A 238 42.16 -14.34 28.42
N ASP A 239 43.20 -13.56 28.09
CA ASP A 239 44.38 -13.46 28.94
C ASP A 239 44.08 -12.61 30.19
N PHE A 240 44.13 -13.25 31.35
CA PHE A 240 43.74 -12.63 32.63
C PHE A 240 44.46 -11.30 32.91
N ASN A 241 45.79 -11.26 32.73
CA ASN A 241 46.57 -10.07 33.07
C ASN A 241 46.37 -8.95 32.06
N ARG A 242 46.33 -9.29 30.77
CA ARG A 242 46.12 -8.35 29.67
C ARG A 242 44.71 -7.75 29.70
N THR A 243 43.68 -8.55 29.97
CA THR A 243 42.29 -8.05 30.06
C THR A 243 42.13 -7.11 31.25
N LEU A 244 42.71 -7.43 32.42
CA LEU A 244 42.71 -6.50 33.56
C LEU A 244 43.52 -5.24 33.28
N TYR A 245 44.67 -5.36 32.62
CA TYR A 245 45.48 -4.22 32.20
C TYR A 245 44.72 -3.30 31.24
N ASN A 246 44.10 -3.87 30.21
CA ASN A 246 43.28 -3.15 29.24
C ASN A 246 42.10 -2.45 29.91
N TYR A 247 41.41 -3.12 30.83
CA TYR A 247 40.33 -2.53 31.63
C TYR A 247 40.79 -1.29 32.41
N ILE A 248 42.00 -1.33 32.98
CA ILE A 248 42.56 -0.22 33.77
C ILE A 248 43.04 0.93 32.86
N ILE A 249 43.48 0.63 31.63
CA ILE A 249 44.12 1.58 30.69
C ILE A 249 43.16 2.20 29.68
N VAL A 250 41.85 1.96 29.79
CA VAL A 250 40.82 2.61 28.95
C VAL A 250 40.93 4.15 28.96
N GLU A 251 41.57 4.75 29.97
CA GLU A 251 41.91 6.16 29.96
C GLU A 251 43.19 6.45 29.14
N THR A 252 43.02 6.81 27.87
CA THR A 252 44.09 7.45 27.10
C THR A 252 44.37 8.86 27.66
N VAL A 253 45.58 9.40 27.43
CA VAL A 253 45.86 10.82 27.74
C VAL A 253 44.81 11.75 27.11
N GLU A 254 44.25 11.40 25.95
CA GLU A 254 43.19 12.18 25.32
C GLU A 254 41.84 12.07 26.05
N SER A 255 41.48 10.90 26.61
CA SER A 255 40.22 10.73 27.34
C SER A 255 40.22 11.36 28.72
N ILE A 256 41.36 11.40 29.41
CA ILE A 256 41.53 12.20 30.63
C ILE A 256 41.27 13.68 30.33
N CYS A 257 41.75 14.17 29.17
CA CYS A 257 41.43 15.52 28.73
C CYS A 257 39.92 15.73 28.51
N TYR A 258 39.21 14.74 27.95
CA TYR A 258 37.75 14.79 27.85
C TYR A 258 37.05 14.85 29.20
N LEU A 259 37.53 14.11 30.22
CA LEU A 259 37.00 14.20 31.59
C LEU A 259 37.20 15.60 32.19
N ILE A 260 38.34 16.25 31.92
CA ILE A 260 38.59 17.63 32.34
C ILE A 260 37.58 18.59 31.68
N LEU A 261 37.25 18.37 30.40
CA LEU A 261 36.24 19.16 29.69
C LEU A 261 34.82 18.89 30.20
N GLU A 262 34.49 17.64 30.53
CA GLU A 262 33.17 17.21 31.04
C GLU A 262 32.91 17.64 32.49
N ARG A 263 33.95 17.88 33.29
CA ARG A 263 33.84 18.32 34.69
C ARG A 263 33.04 19.62 34.86
N VAL A 264 33.02 20.47 33.85
CA VAL A 264 32.33 21.76 33.89
C VAL A 264 30.87 21.59 33.52
N ARG A 265 29.95 21.85 34.46
CA ARG A 265 28.50 21.78 34.18
C ARG A 265 27.94 22.99 33.45
N SER A 266 28.47 24.20 33.70
CA SER A 266 27.97 25.46 33.10
C SER A 266 28.71 25.83 31.81
N VAL A 267 27.98 26.11 30.73
CA VAL A 267 28.53 26.48 29.42
C VAL A 267 29.44 27.72 29.50
N HIS A 268 29.06 28.71 30.32
CA HIS A 268 29.83 29.96 30.47
C HIS A 268 31.24 29.76 31.08
N LEU A 269 31.47 28.66 31.80
CA LEU A 269 32.75 28.36 32.45
C LEU A 269 33.68 27.49 31.59
N ILE A 270 33.21 26.98 30.45
CA ILE A 270 33.98 26.08 29.58
C ILE A 270 35.27 26.74 29.10
N LYS A 271 35.18 27.98 28.61
CA LYS A 271 36.34 28.71 28.12
C LYS A 271 37.42 28.87 29.18
N GLY A 272 37.03 29.29 30.39
CA GLY A 272 37.97 29.42 31.52
C GLY A 272 38.57 28.09 31.95
N ASN A 273 37.81 26.99 31.89
CA ASN A 273 38.33 25.66 32.20
C ASN A 273 39.30 25.14 31.15
N ILE A 274 39.04 25.40 29.86
CA ILE A 274 39.97 25.07 28.77
C ILE A 274 41.30 25.79 28.99
N GLU A 275 41.25 27.10 29.28
CA GLU A 275 42.46 27.89 29.47
C GLU A 275 43.25 27.48 30.73
N ARG A 276 42.56 27.22 31.84
CA ARG A 276 43.19 26.97 33.14
C ARG A 276 43.63 25.53 33.38
N TYR A 277 42.95 24.55 32.79
CA TYR A 277 43.17 23.13 33.11
C TYR A 277 43.43 22.27 31.87
N ALA A 278 42.58 22.36 30.84
CA ALA A 278 42.73 21.49 29.67
C ALA A 278 43.97 21.84 28.84
N LYS A 279 44.25 23.14 28.63
CA LYS A 279 45.39 23.61 27.85
C LYS A 279 46.75 23.26 28.48
N PRO A 280 47.00 23.49 29.79
CA PRO A 280 48.22 23.01 30.44
C PRO A 280 48.40 21.49 30.33
N TYR A 281 47.33 20.72 30.55
CA TYR A 281 47.36 19.26 30.43
C TYR A 281 47.72 18.78 29.02
N MET A 282 47.11 19.38 27.98
CA MET A 282 47.42 19.05 26.58
C MET A 282 48.88 19.36 26.24
N ILE A 283 49.45 20.45 26.77
CA ILE A 283 50.86 20.81 26.56
C ILE A 283 51.78 19.78 27.23
N GLU A 284 51.50 19.43 28.48
CA GLU A 284 52.28 18.46 29.26
C GLU A 284 52.32 17.07 28.58
N HIS A 285 51.19 16.65 28.01
CA HIS A 285 51.04 15.34 27.38
C HIS A 285 51.17 15.35 25.84
N HIS A 286 51.67 16.43 25.25
CA HIS A 286 51.91 16.57 23.81
C HIS A 286 50.68 16.31 22.92
N LEU A 287 49.48 16.68 23.37
CA LEU A 287 48.25 16.59 22.59
C LEU A 287 48.09 17.80 21.67
N ASP A 288 47.60 17.59 20.44
CA ASP A 288 47.26 18.71 19.56
C ASP A 288 45.99 19.41 20.04
N PHE A 289 46.15 20.67 20.46
CA PHE A 289 45.07 21.44 21.07
C PHE A 289 43.82 21.54 20.18
N ASN A 290 43.96 21.84 18.88
CA ASN A 290 42.81 22.02 18.00
C ASN A 290 42.12 20.69 17.67
N ARG A 291 42.92 19.65 17.43
CA ARG A 291 42.45 18.32 17.06
C ARG A 291 41.76 17.64 18.23
N THR A 292 42.30 17.75 19.44
CA THR A 292 41.67 17.17 20.64
C THR A 292 40.34 17.84 20.96
N LEU A 293 40.23 19.18 20.87
CA LEU A 293 38.95 19.86 21.03
C LEU A 293 37.93 19.48 19.93
N TYR A 294 38.38 19.33 18.69
CA TYR A 294 37.54 18.83 17.59
C TYR A 294 37.05 17.40 17.85
N ASN A 295 37.95 16.48 18.24
CA ASN A 295 37.62 15.09 18.54
C ASN A 295 36.62 15.00 19.71
N TYR A 296 36.78 15.84 20.73
CA TYR A 296 35.81 15.97 21.82
C TYR A 296 34.41 16.33 21.30
N ILE A 297 34.29 17.35 20.44
CA ILE A 297 33.01 17.77 19.87
C ILE A 297 32.35 16.61 19.08
N ILE A 298 33.14 15.86 18.30
CA ILE A 298 32.63 14.69 17.57
C ILE A 298 32.15 13.60 18.53
N LYS A 299 32.89 13.33 19.62
CA LYS A 299 32.53 12.35 20.64
C LYS A 299 31.25 12.71 21.39
N VAL A 300 31.08 13.98 21.77
CA VAL A 300 29.86 14.44 22.45
C VAL A 300 28.67 14.41 21.50
N SER A 301 28.83 14.94 20.29
CA SER A 301 27.74 15.01 19.31
C SER A 301 27.28 13.62 18.83
N SER A 302 28.15 12.61 18.77
CA SER A 302 27.74 11.24 18.43
C SER A 302 26.88 10.58 19.52
N LYS A 303 27.25 10.75 20.79
CA LYS A 303 26.51 10.20 21.95
C LYS A 303 25.14 10.83 22.14
N CYS A 304 25.00 12.11 21.85
CA CYS A 304 23.77 12.88 22.07
C CYS A 304 22.81 12.88 20.86
N SER A 305 23.13 12.14 19.79
CA SER A 305 22.31 12.09 18.56
C SER A 305 20.94 11.41 18.71
N ALA A 306 20.67 10.78 19.86
CA ALA A 306 19.42 10.05 20.14
C ALA A 306 18.58 10.66 21.29
N SER A 307 19.08 11.65 22.02
CA SER A 307 18.37 12.24 23.17
C SER A 307 17.54 13.44 22.74
N VAL A 308 16.23 13.23 22.56
CA VAL A 308 15.23 14.29 22.39
C VAL A 308 14.65 14.61 23.77
N GLY A 309 15.24 15.58 24.47
CA GLY A 309 14.75 16.02 25.77
C GLY A 309 15.39 17.34 26.20
N ASP A 310 14.59 18.22 26.81
CA ASP A 310 14.94 19.58 27.24
C ASP A 310 16.08 19.67 28.28
N SER A 311 16.63 18.53 28.72
CA SER A 311 17.54 18.48 29.87
C SER A 311 19.04 18.61 29.54
N ASN A 312 19.45 18.77 28.27
CA ASN A 312 20.87 19.05 27.96
C ASN A 312 21.11 19.66 26.55
N PRO A 313 21.33 20.99 26.41
CA PRO A 313 21.75 21.61 25.15
C PRO A 313 23.23 21.30 24.90
N TRP A 314 23.51 20.07 24.47
CA TRP A 314 24.87 19.60 24.16
C TRP A 314 25.53 20.43 23.04
N ASP A 315 24.72 21.02 22.16
CA ASP A 315 25.15 21.88 21.07
C ASP A 315 25.78 23.18 21.60
N GLU A 316 25.22 23.82 22.62
CA GLU A 316 25.79 25.03 23.25
C GLU A 316 27.18 24.77 23.86
N ARG A 317 27.35 23.63 24.54
CA ARG A 317 28.66 23.21 25.04
C ARG A 317 29.64 23.02 23.88
N CYS A 318 29.24 22.28 22.85
CA CYS A 318 30.08 22.04 21.68
C CYS A 318 30.45 23.34 20.96
N LEU A 319 29.54 24.33 20.90
CA LEU A 319 29.81 25.65 20.34
C LEU A 319 30.84 26.42 21.16
N ALA A 320 30.71 26.45 22.49
CA ALA A 320 31.70 27.10 23.37
C ALA A 320 33.10 26.48 23.24
N VAL A 321 33.18 25.16 23.00
CA VAL A 321 34.45 24.48 22.70
C VAL A 321 34.95 24.82 21.29
N ALA A 322 34.06 24.86 20.29
CA ALA A 322 34.41 25.17 18.90
C ALA A 322 35.01 26.59 18.77
N GLU A 323 34.54 27.56 19.54
CA GLU A 323 35.09 28.92 19.59
C GLU A 323 36.58 28.95 19.99
N MET A 324 37.03 27.98 20.79
CA MET A 324 38.42 27.86 21.24
C MET A 324 39.36 27.25 20.20
N ILE A 325 38.83 26.60 19.16
CA ILE A 325 39.64 26.02 18.08
C ILE A 325 40.16 27.15 17.19
N SER A 326 41.46 27.45 17.23
CA SER A 326 42.09 28.50 16.43
C SER A 326 42.18 28.15 14.93
N CYS A 327 42.26 26.86 14.60
CA CYS A 327 42.30 26.40 13.21
C CYS A 327 40.93 26.57 12.54
N ARG A 328 40.81 27.48 11.57
CA ARG A 328 39.55 27.81 10.89
C ARG A 328 38.90 26.61 10.22
N GLY A 329 39.69 25.79 9.53
CA GLY A 329 39.19 24.59 8.88
C GLY A 329 38.57 23.61 9.88
N LEU A 330 39.30 23.28 10.96
CA LEU A 330 38.79 22.40 12.01
C LEU A 330 37.58 23.00 12.74
N ARG A 331 37.53 24.33 12.93
CA ARG A 331 36.36 25.01 13.48
C ARG A 331 35.14 24.87 12.57
N CYS A 332 35.31 25.06 11.26
CA CYS A 332 34.23 24.85 10.29
C CYS A 332 33.76 23.39 10.25
N GLU A 333 34.69 22.42 10.30
CA GLU A 333 34.34 20.99 10.41
C GLU A 333 33.58 20.67 11.70
N ALA A 334 33.98 21.27 12.82
CA ALA A 334 33.27 21.13 14.09
C ALA A 334 31.83 21.64 13.96
N LEU A 335 31.64 22.83 13.37
CA LEU A 335 30.31 23.41 13.14
C LEU A 335 29.45 22.53 12.22
N ILE A 336 30.01 22.01 11.12
CA ILE A 336 29.33 21.04 10.25
C ILE A 336 28.91 19.80 11.05
N GLY A 337 29.81 19.27 11.89
CA GLY A 337 29.58 18.11 12.72
C GLY A 337 28.47 18.29 13.77
N ILE A 338 28.39 19.49 14.37
CA ILE A 338 27.33 19.89 15.30
C ILE A 338 26.01 20.05 14.54
N ALA A 339 26.00 20.83 13.45
CA ALA A 339 24.82 21.14 12.64
C ALA A 339 24.12 19.88 12.12
N ARG A 340 24.89 18.91 11.61
CA ARG A 340 24.39 17.63 11.08
C ARG A 340 23.67 16.77 12.13
N ARG A 341 24.07 16.88 13.39
CA ARG A 341 23.59 16.03 14.50
C ARG A 341 22.58 16.73 15.40
N ALA A 342 22.52 18.06 15.35
CA ALA A 342 21.49 18.85 16.01
C ALA A 342 20.13 18.65 15.30
N HIS A 343 19.07 18.47 16.07
CA HIS A 343 17.71 18.41 15.54
C HIS A 343 17.23 19.82 15.12
N PRO A 344 16.72 20.00 13.89
CA PRO A 344 16.07 21.24 13.50
C PRO A 344 14.72 21.43 14.25
N PRO A 345 14.33 22.67 14.60
CA PRO A 345 15.03 23.92 14.35
C PRO A 345 16.26 24.13 15.25
N TRP A 346 17.37 24.58 14.67
CA TRP A 346 18.59 24.86 15.42
C TRP A 346 18.43 25.98 16.45
N SER A 347 19.20 25.89 17.54
CA SER A 347 19.31 26.92 18.57
C SER A 347 19.82 28.25 17.99
N ALA A 348 19.42 29.38 18.60
CA ALA A 348 19.85 30.71 18.16
C ALA A 348 21.39 30.88 18.16
N PRO A 349 22.14 30.36 19.16
CA PRO A 349 23.61 30.38 19.13
C PRO A 349 24.19 29.63 17.94
N LEU A 350 23.68 28.43 17.63
CA LEU A 350 24.15 27.63 16.49
C LEU A 350 23.92 28.34 15.16
N LYS A 351 22.72 28.90 14.95
CA LYS A 351 22.40 29.68 13.74
C LYS A 351 23.34 30.87 13.57
N LYS A 352 23.61 31.61 14.65
CA LYS A 352 24.54 32.76 14.63
C LYS A 352 25.97 32.34 14.30
N ALA A 353 26.47 31.26 14.92
CA ALA A 353 27.82 30.76 14.67
C ALA A 353 28.02 30.29 13.22
N ILE A 354 27.03 29.60 12.66
CA ILE A 354 27.03 29.16 11.25
C ILE A 354 27.00 30.38 10.32
N GLN A 355 26.14 31.36 10.57
CA GLN A 355 26.06 32.56 9.74
C GLN A 355 27.38 33.35 9.75
N MET A 356 27.98 33.54 10.92
CA MET A 356 29.29 34.17 11.05
C MET A 356 30.39 33.43 10.26
N MET A 357 30.34 32.09 10.22
CA MET A 357 31.29 31.29 9.44
C MET A 357 31.02 31.37 7.93
N LEU A 358 29.75 31.45 7.51
CA LEU A 358 29.37 31.60 6.09
C LEU A 358 29.73 32.97 5.51
N ASP A 359 29.68 34.02 6.34
CA ASP A 359 30.01 35.41 5.97
C ASP A 359 31.53 35.66 5.93
N ASP A 360 32.35 34.74 6.43
CA ASP A 360 33.81 34.84 6.40
C ASP A 360 34.34 34.64 4.97
N ARG A 361 34.89 35.71 4.39
CA ARG A 361 35.46 35.74 3.03
C ARG A 361 36.73 34.91 2.87
N SER A 362 37.33 34.45 3.96
CA SER A 362 38.59 33.70 3.97
C SER A 362 38.40 32.18 4.07
N LEU A 363 37.16 31.71 4.16
CA LEU A 363 36.83 30.29 4.22
C LEU A 363 37.00 29.62 2.85
N ASP A 364 37.53 28.40 2.83
CA ASP A 364 37.64 27.62 1.60
C ASP A 364 36.28 27.34 0.95
N ASN A 365 36.23 27.41 -0.38
CA ASN A 365 35.00 27.22 -1.16
C ASN A 365 34.36 25.84 -0.92
N THR A 366 35.17 24.80 -0.72
CA THR A 366 34.68 23.45 -0.42
C THR A 366 33.98 23.40 0.93
N MET A 367 34.56 24.05 1.94
CA MET A 367 34.00 24.12 3.29
C MET A 367 32.73 24.97 3.31
N GLN A 368 32.73 26.10 2.59
CA GLN A 368 31.54 26.94 2.46
C GLN A 368 30.38 26.18 1.80
N THR A 369 30.66 25.40 0.75
CA THR A 369 29.65 24.56 0.07
C THR A 369 29.08 23.50 1.00
N ARG A 370 29.94 22.81 1.77
CA ARG A 370 29.50 21.80 2.74
C ARG A 370 28.67 22.39 3.87
N LEU A 371 29.03 23.58 4.36
CA LEU A 371 28.25 24.25 5.41
C LEU A 371 26.89 24.73 4.87
N ARG A 372 26.84 25.25 3.64
CA ARG A 372 25.57 25.60 2.96
C ARG A 372 24.65 24.41 2.78
N TYR A 373 25.19 23.25 2.39
CA TYR A 373 24.43 22.01 2.29
C TYR A 373 23.71 21.67 3.61
N GLU A 374 24.39 21.75 4.75
CA GLU A 374 23.77 21.47 6.05
C GLU A 374 22.68 22.49 6.39
N CYS A 375 22.82 23.75 5.96
CA CYS A 375 21.79 24.79 6.13
C CYS A 375 20.54 24.50 5.29
N ASP A 376 20.72 24.17 4.00
CA ASP A 376 19.63 23.82 3.11
C ASP A 376 18.91 22.55 3.58
N PHE A 377 19.68 21.54 4.03
CA PHE A 377 19.12 20.31 4.60
C PHE A 377 18.35 20.56 5.90
N ALA A 378 18.84 21.43 6.79
CA ALA A 378 18.12 21.77 8.02
C ALA A 378 16.82 22.52 7.72
N ALA A 379 16.81 23.43 6.75
CA ALA A 379 15.59 24.11 6.29
C ALA A 379 14.59 23.10 5.71
N PHE A 380 15.05 22.17 4.86
CA PHE A 380 14.25 21.07 4.32
C PHE A 380 13.65 20.20 5.42
N ALA A 381 14.47 19.75 6.37
CA ALA A 381 14.06 18.92 7.49
C ALA A 381 13.05 19.64 8.40
N GLN A 382 13.25 20.93 8.66
CA GLN A 382 12.35 21.73 9.48
C GLN A 382 10.94 21.82 8.87
N VAL A 383 10.81 21.89 7.55
CA VAL A 383 9.48 21.83 6.92
C VAL A 383 8.84 20.46 7.09
N MET A 384 9.58 19.39 6.83
CA MET A 384 9.07 18.01 6.92
C MET A 384 8.70 17.62 8.36
N MET A 385 9.48 18.06 9.34
CA MET A 385 9.24 17.77 10.77
C MET A 385 8.00 18.49 11.32
N ARG A 386 7.55 19.61 10.71
CA ARG A 386 6.26 20.23 11.06
C ARG A 386 5.08 19.29 10.81
N TYR A 387 5.25 18.36 9.88
CA TYR A 387 4.30 17.29 9.60
C TYR A 387 4.59 16.01 10.39
N ALA A 388 5.42 16.07 11.44
CA ALA A 388 5.82 14.90 12.23
C ALA A 388 6.53 13.79 11.42
N VAL A 389 7.13 14.12 10.27
CA VAL A 389 7.95 13.16 9.52
C VAL A 389 9.25 12.88 10.29
N PRO A 390 9.56 11.60 10.62
CA PRO A 390 10.76 11.26 11.37
C PRO A 390 12.05 11.65 10.65
N MET A 391 13.07 12.10 11.41
CA MET A 391 14.36 12.54 10.86
C MET A 391 15.08 11.44 10.04
N ALA A 392 14.89 10.17 10.38
CA ALA A 392 15.39 9.04 9.59
C ALA A 392 14.77 9.01 8.19
N THR A 393 13.45 9.23 8.09
CA THR A 393 12.71 9.29 6.83
C THR A 393 13.12 10.50 5.99
N VAL A 394 13.30 11.68 6.61
CA VAL A 394 13.77 12.90 5.93
C VAL A 394 15.09 12.68 5.20
N LYS A 395 16.05 11.98 5.82
CA LYS A 395 17.33 11.64 5.18
C LYS A 395 17.14 10.74 3.95
N MET A 396 16.19 9.82 3.99
CA MET A 396 15.87 8.92 2.86
C MET A 396 15.17 9.64 1.70
N CYS A 397 14.39 10.70 1.97
CA CYS A 397 13.70 11.48 0.94
C CYS A 397 14.68 12.10 -0.08
N VAL A 398 15.87 12.51 0.35
CA VAL A 398 16.90 13.07 -0.55
C VAL A 398 17.52 11.98 -1.43
N GLN A 399 17.46 10.71 -1.00
CA GLN A 399 18.11 9.60 -1.69
C GLN A 399 17.16 8.93 -2.71
N SER A 400 15.87 8.79 -2.38
CA SER A 400 14.88 8.07 -3.18
C SER A 400 13.71 8.95 -3.61
N LYS A 401 13.50 9.05 -4.93
CA LYS A 401 12.33 9.73 -5.51
C LYS A 401 11.01 9.12 -5.03
N GLN A 402 10.96 7.80 -4.83
CA GLN A 402 9.75 7.12 -4.38
C GLN A 402 9.40 7.48 -2.94
N ILE A 403 10.39 7.52 -2.04
CA ILE A 403 10.19 7.92 -0.64
C ILE A 403 9.85 9.41 -0.56
N PHE A 404 10.50 10.24 -1.39
CA PHE A 404 10.14 11.66 -1.52
C PHE A 404 8.67 11.84 -1.90
N MET A 405 8.20 11.12 -2.93
CA MET A 405 6.80 11.19 -3.35
C MET A 405 5.83 10.73 -2.28
N ALA A 406 6.14 9.64 -1.58
CA ALA A 406 5.32 9.16 -0.47
C ALA A 406 5.23 10.19 0.68
N ALA A 407 6.32 10.91 0.95
CA ALA A 407 6.33 11.97 1.96
C ALA A 407 5.53 13.20 1.52
N ILE A 408 5.55 13.57 0.24
CA ILE A 408 4.69 14.61 -0.32
C ILE A 408 3.20 14.21 -0.25
N ASP A 409 2.87 12.94 -0.58
CA ASP A 409 1.51 12.41 -0.41
C ASP A 409 1.04 12.49 1.04
N PHE A 410 1.94 12.22 1.98
CA PHE A 410 1.66 12.36 3.40
C PHE A 410 1.40 13.83 3.78
N VAL A 411 2.24 14.78 3.36
CA VAL A 411 2.00 16.23 3.55
C VAL A 411 0.62 16.66 3.01
N PHE A 412 0.19 16.11 1.87
CA PHE A 412 -1.15 16.39 1.32
C PHE A 412 -2.31 15.76 2.11
N ARG A 413 -2.07 14.77 2.97
CA ARG A 413 -3.09 14.12 3.82
C ARG A 413 -3.21 14.73 5.21
N GLU A 414 -2.15 15.34 5.71
CA GLU A 414 -2.11 15.87 7.08
C GLU A 414 -2.93 17.16 7.25
N VAL A 415 -4.22 17.00 7.51
CA VAL A 415 -5.17 18.12 7.74
C VAL A 415 -4.95 18.78 9.10
N GLU A 416 -4.40 18.06 10.07
CA GLU A 416 -4.17 18.57 11.44
C GLU A 416 -3.12 19.69 11.49
N VAL A 417 -2.15 19.67 10.57
CA VAL A 417 -1.08 20.67 10.49
C VAL A 417 -1.58 21.94 9.81
N LYS A 418 -2.28 21.80 8.68
CA LYS A 418 -2.91 22.90 7.95
C LYS A 418 -4.21 22.43 7.32
N THR A 419 -5.28 23.17 7.56
CA THR A 419 -6.62 22.82 7.08
C THR A 419 -6.79 23.07 5.59
N ASP A 420 -6.22 24.17 5.05
CA ASP A 420 -6.34 24.52 3.64
C ASP A 420 -5.42 23.64 2.76
N PRO A 421 -5.95 22.88 1.79
CA PRO A 421 -5.14 22.13 0.84
C PRO A 421 -4.15 22.99 0.03
N LEU A 422 -4.46 24.25 -0.28
CA LEU A 422 -3.56 25.12 -1.05
C LEU A 422 -2.33 25.55 -0.23
N GLU A 423 -2.51 25.77 1.08
CA GLU A 423 -1.37 26.04 1.97
C GLU A 423 -0.46 24.83 2.17
N ARG A 424 -1.02 23.61 2.07
CA ARG A 424 -0.25 22.35 2.07
C ARG A 424 0.49 22.14 0.76
N LEU A 425 -0.12 22.49 -0.37
CA LEU A 425 0.57 22.56 -1.66
C LEU A 425 1.76 23.54 -1.58
N GLN A 426 1.58 24.71 -0.98
CA GLN A 426 2.66 25.69 -0.85
C GLN A 426 3.83 25.16 0.01
N ASP A 427 3.55 24.40 1.08
CA ASP A 427 4.59 23.75 1.88
C ASP A 427 5.28 22.64 1.07
N ALA A 428 4.55 21.83 0.29
CA ALA A 428 5.13 20.84 -0.61
C ALA A 428 6.02 21.46 -1.69
N LEU A 429 5.63 22.60 -2.25
CA LEU A 429 6.45 23.35 -3.19
C LEU A 429 7.73 23.88 -2.53
N THR A 430 7.63 24.37 -1.29
CA THR A 430 8.79 24.78 -0.50
C THR A 430 9.74 23.60 -0.24
N ILE A 431 9.20 22.41 0.06
CA ILE A 431 9.97 21.17 0.21
C ILE A 431 10.70 20.83 -1.10
N VAL A 432 10.03 20.93 -2.25
CA VAL A 432 10.62 20.69 -3.57
C VAL A 432 11.74 21.68 -3.85
N ASP A 433 11.50 22.98 -3.66
CA ASP A 433 12.50 24.04 -3.89
C ASP A 433 13.75 23.86 -3.02
N LEU A 434 13.58 23.48 -1.74
CA LEU A 434 14.69 23.17 -0.85
C LEU A 434 15.41 21.88 -1.25
N SER A 435 14.67 20.86 -1.69
CA SER A 435 15.24 19.59 -2.15
C SER A 435 16.14 19.78 -3.38
N GLN A 436 15.79 20.69 -4.28
CA GLN A 436 16.57 20.99 -5.48
C GLN A 436 17.93 21.61 -5.16
N LYS A 437 18.04 22.38 -4.06
CA LYS A 437 19.33 22.91 -3.58
C LYS A 437 20.26 21.82 -3.04
N ILE A 438 19.67 20.77 -2.47
CA ILE A 438 20.39 19.65 -1.86
C ILE A 438 20.80 18.62 -2.93
N LYS A 439 19.85 18.25 -3.80
CA LYS A 439 20.04 17.30 -4.89
C LYS A 439 19.09 17.64 -6.05
N ALA A 440 19.68 18.05 -7.17
CA ALA A 440 18.94 18.36 -8.38
C ALA A 440 18.24 17.12 -8.97
N GLY A 441 17.08 17.34 -9.59
CA GLY A 441 16.42 16.32 -10.42
C GLY A 441 15.58 15.28 -9.66
N ILE A 442 15.25 15.49 -8.38
CA ILE A 442 14.28 14.62 -7.69
C ILE A 442 12.90 14.79 -8.34
N ILE A 443 12.35 16.01 -8.26
CA ILE A 443 11.05 16.41 -8.83
C ILE A 443 11.09 17.91 -9.15
N ASN A 444 10.36 18.31 -10.19
CA ASN A 444 10.21 19.72 -10.55
C ASN A 444 8.93 20.32 -9.97
N ARG A 445 8.86 21.65 -9.91
CA ARG A 445 7.69 22.40 -9.41
C ARG A 445 6.38 21.97 -10.10
N THR A 446 6.37 21.92 -11.44
CA THR A 446 5.21 21.52 -12.25
C THR A 446 4.78 20.08 -12.00
N ASP A 447 5.73 19.18 -11.74
CA ASP A 447 5.43 17.77 -11.42
C ASP A 447 4.76 17.65 -10.05
N CYS A 448 5.19 18.44 -9.07
CA CYS A 448 4.57 18.49 -7.75
C CYS A 448 3.13 19.00 -7.81
N ILE A 449 2.88 20.05 -8.60
CA ILE A 449 1.54 20.59 -8.83
C ILE A 449 0.65 19.57 -9.55
N THR A 450 1.18 18.91 -10.58
CA THR A 450 0.48 17.83 -11.29
C THR A 450 0.13 16.69 -10.32
N HIS A 451 1.06 16.30 -9.46
CA HIS A 451 0.86 15.27 -8.46
C HIS A 451 -0.22 15.66 -7.45
N PHE A 452 -0.23 16.91 -6.98
CA PHE A 452 -1.28 17.45 -6.12
C PHE A 452 -2.66 17.45 -6.80
N ALA A 453 -2.73 17.81 -8.08
CA ALA A 453 -3.98 17.74 -8.85
C ALA A 453 -4.50 16.31 -8.95
N ILE A 454 -3.62 15.33 -9.26
CA ILE A 454 -3.99 13.91 -9.31
C ILE A 454 -4.41 13.39 -7.94
N PHE A 455 -3.71 13.80 -6.87
CA PHE A 455 -4.05 13.49 -5.49
C PHE A 455 -5.45 14.01 -5.14
N SER A 456 -5.75 15.26 -5.50
CA SER A 456 -7.05 15.91 -5.26
C SER A 456 -8.19 15.19 -5.98
N ILE A 457 -7.97 14.72 -7.21
CA ILE A 457 -8.95 13.93 -7.96
C ILE A 457 -9.22 12.57 -7.28
N ARG A 458 -8.18 11.94 -6.72
CA ARG A 458 -8.29 10.63 -6.07
C ARG A 458 -9.01 10.69 -4.72
N HIS A 459 -8.71 11.72 -3.93
CA HIS A 459 -9.17 11.82 -2.55
C HIS A 459 -10.34 12.79 -2.33
N GLY A 460 -10.66 13.65 -3.30
CA GLY A 460 -11.80 14.56 -3.23
C GLY A 460 -13.14 13.87 -3.47
N LYS A 461 -14.19 14.38 -2.82
CA LYS A 461 -15.59 14.19 -3.25
C LYS A 461 -15.80 14.97 -4.55
N GLU A 462 -16.73 14.55 -5.42
CA GLU A 462 -16.84 15.06 -6.79
C GLU A 462 -16.87 16.59 -6.90
N GLU A 463 -17.71 17.28 -6.13
CA GLU A 463 -17.83 18.76 -6.23
C GLU A 463 -16.66 19.52 -5.58
N ASP A 464 -16.17 19.05 -4.43
CA ASP A 464 -15.08 19.70 -3.68
C ASP A 464 -13.73 19.55 -4.38
N GLY A 465 -13.45 18.36 -4.94
CA GLY A 465 -12.20 18.05 -5.62
C GLY A 465 -12.00 18.87 -6.90
N PHE A 466 -13.06 19.07 -7.69
CA PHE A 466 -13.00 19.91 -8.89
C PHE A 466 -12.87 21.40 -8.54
N THR A 467 -13.54 21.87 -7.50
CA THR A 467 -13.41 23.25 -7.03
C THR A 467 -11.96 23.56 -6.61
N LEU A 468 -11.32 22.65 -5.87
CA LEU A 468 -9.93 22.79 -5.47
C LEU A 468 -8.98 22.75 -6.68
N LEU A 469 -9.20 21.84 -7.62
CA LEU A 469 -8.42 21.72 -8.86
C LEU A 469 -8.50 23.00 -9.69
N ILE A 470 -9.70 23.58 -9.85
CA ILE A 470 -9.90 24.85 -10.57
C ILE A 470 -9.14 25.96 -9.86
N LYS A 471 -9.29 26.10 -8.53
CA LYS A 471 -8.56 27.12 -7.75
C LYS A 471 -7.06 26.98 -7.94
N CYS A 472 -6.52 25.76 -7.84
CA CYS A 472 -5.11 25.48 -8.07
C CYS A 472 -4.65 25.96 -9.44
N LEU A 473 -5.36 25.59 -10.52
CA LEU A 473 -5.00 25.95 -11.88
C LEU A 473 -5.17 27.45 -12.18
N THR A 474 -6.15 28.13 -11.56
CA THR A 474 -6.35 29.58 -11.74
C THR A 474 -5.20 30.41 -11.17
N HIS A 475 -4.50 29.92 -10.15
CA HIS A 475 -3.37 30.63 -9.54
C HIS A 475 -2.04 30.44 -10.27
N LEU A 476 -1.98 29.55 -11.27
CA LEU A 476 -0.77 29.33 -12.09
C LEU A 476 -0.66 30.34 -13.22
N ASP A 477 0.56 30.65 -13.64
CA ASP A 477 0.78 31.37 -14.89
C ASP A 477 0.38 30.53 -16.11
N GLU A 478 0.23 31.17 -17.26
CA GLU A 478 -0.28 30.51 -18.48
C GLU A 478 0.61 29.35 -18.96
N THR A 479 1.93 29.48 -18.81
CA THR A 479 2.89 28.47 -19.24
C THR A 479 2.93 27.25 -18.31
N GLU A 480 2.99 27.49 -17.00
CA GLU A 480 2.91 26.44 -15.98
C GLU A 480 1.57 25.70 -16.07
N ARG A 481 0.48 26.45 -16.26
CA ARG A 481 -0.87 25.88 -16.39
C ARG A 481 -0.96 24.96 -17.61
N ALA A 482 -0.45 25.37 -18.77
CA ALA A 482 -0.45 24.54 -19.97
C ALA A 482 0.32 23.21 -19.77
N ILE A 483 1.49 23.26 -19.12
CA ILE A 483 2.31 22.07 -18.82
C ILE A 483 1.55 21.13 -17.86
N VAL A 484 1.02 21.65 -16.76
CA VAL A 484 0.29 20.88 -15.76
C VAL A 484 -0.97 20.26 -16.37
N MET A 485 -1.74 21.03 -17.14
CA MET A 485 -2.93 20.55 -17.84
C MET A 485 -2.61 19.39 -18.78
N LYS A 486 -1.59 19.54 -19.63
CA LYS A 486 -1.15 18.48 -20.55
C LYS A 486 -0.78 17.20 -19.80
N SER A 487 -0.10 17.33 -18.67
CA SER A 487 0.30 16.20 -17.82
C SER A 487 -0.91 15.50 -17.17
N ILE A 488 -1.85 16.27 -16.61
CA ILE A 488 -3.10 15.73 -16.04
C ILE A 488 -3.91 15.00 -17.12
N ILE A 489 -4.12 15.64 -18.28
CA ILE A 489 -4.89 15.06 -19.39
C ILE A 489 -4.22 13.76 -19.86
N GLY A 490 -2.90 13.76 -20.05
CA GLY A 490 -2.15 12.55 -20.41
C GLY A 490 -2.35 11.41 -19.41
N HIS A 491 -2.30 11.71 -18.10
CA HIS A 491 -2.54 10.73 -17.05
C HIS A 491 -3.99 10.20 -17.05
N VAL A 492 -4.98 11.04 -17.36
CA VAL A 492 -6.38 10.61 -17.52
C VAL A 492 -6.55 9.72 -18.74
N VAL A 493 -5.99 10.08 -19.90
CA VAL A 493 -6.06 9.26 -21.13
C VAL A 493 -5.48 7.86 -20.90
N VAL A 494 -4.32 7.76 -20.25
CA VAL A 494 -3.72 6.46 -19.88
C VAL A 494 -4.64 5.67 -18.95
N ALA A 495 -5.21 6.33 -17.93
CA ALA A 495 -6.11 5.68 -16.97
C ALA A 495 -7.42 5.19 -17.62
N VAL A 496 -7.95 5.94 -18.59
CA VAL A 496 -9.20 5.63 -19.30
C VAL A 496 -9.04 4.44 -20.25
N ASN A 497 -7.84 4.25 -20.81
CA ASN A 497 -7.48 3.11 -21.67
C ASN A 497 -7.00 1.87 -20.92
N SER A 498 -6.68 1.99 -19.62
CA SER A 498 -6.23 0.87 -18.80
C SER A 498 -7.37 -0.12 -18.49
N PRO A 499 -7.08 -1.43 -18.33
CA PRO A 499 -8.10 -2.41 -17.95
C PRO A 499 -8.69 -2.11 -16.56
N ILE A 500 -10.00 -2.33 -16.41
CA ILE A 500 -10.77 -1.91 -15.23
C ILE A 500 -10.97 -3.09 -14.29
N THR A 501 -10.71 -2.83 -13.02
CA THR A 501 -11.06 -3.70 -11.89
C THR A 501 -12.22 -3.06 -11.12
N SER A 502 -13.01 -3.87 -10.41
CA SER A 502 -14.14 -3.38 -9.60
C SER A 502 -13.75 -2.24 -8.65
N ARG A 503 -12.51 -2.25 -8.15
CA ARG A 503 -11.94 -1.25 -7.22
C ARG A 503 -11.58 0.09 -7.87
N ASN A 504 -11.38 0.14 -9.20
CA ASN A 504 -10.90 1.33 -9.93
C ASN A 504 -12.01 2.07 -10.69
N ASN A 505 -13.24 1.55 -10.69
CA ASN A 505 -14.33 2.05 -11.53
C ASN A 505 -14.75 3.49 -11.16
N ASP A 506 -14.95 3.76 -9.87
CA ASP A 506 -15.36 5.09 -9.39
C ASP A 506 -14.25 6.14 -9.56
N LEU A 507 -12.99 5.71 -9.41
CA LEU A 507 -11.84 6.58 -9.60
C LEU A 507 -11.68 6.97 -11.08
N ARG A 508 -12.08 6.09 -12.00
CA ARG A 508 -12.05 6.35 -13.43
C ARG A 508 -13.03 7.45 -13.83
N LEU A 509 -14.27 7.39 -13.37
CA LEU A 509 -15.28 8.43 -13.64
C LEU A 509 -14.84 9.79 -13.10
N ARG A 510 -14.30 9.84 -11.88
CA ARG A 510 -13.75 11.07 -11.30
C ARG A 510 -12.61 11.68 -12.13
N LYS A 511 -11.70 10.85 -12.64
CA LYS A 511 -10.63 11.28 -13.54
C LYS A 511 -11.17 11.86 -14.85
N ILE A 512 -12.18 11.22 -15.46
CA ILE A 512 -12.83 11.72 -16.67
C ILE A 512 -13.51 13.06 -16.41
N GLY A 513 -14.28 13.17 -15.31
CA GLY A 513 -14.92 14.42 -14.89
C GLY A 513 -13.92 15.57 -14.71
N ALA A 514 -12.77 15.29 -14.09
CA ALA A 514 -11.70 16.27 -13.92
C ALA A 514 -11.16 16.77 -15.28
N ALA A 515 -10.86 15.86 -16.21
CA ALA A 515 -10.35 16.22 -17.53
C ALA A 515 -11.36 17.04 -18.34
N ILE A 516 -12.64 16.66 -18.33
CA ILE A 516 -13.72 17.42 -18.96
C ILE A 516 -13.77 18.85 -18.41
N CYS A 517 -13.75 19.00 -17.08
CA CYS A 517 -13.80 20.30 -16.42
C CYS A 517 -12.59 21.19 -16.77
N ILE A 518 -11.38 20.60 -16.79
CA ILE A 518 -10.16 21.31 -17.20
C ILE A 518 -10.26 21.77 -18.67
N LEU A 519 -10.65 20.88 -19.57
CA LEU A 519 -10.75 21.17 -21.00
C LEU A 519 -11.79 22.25 -21.30
N GLU A 520 -12.94 22.22 -20.63
CA GLU A 520 -14.00 23.22 -20.80
C GLU A 520 -13.58 24.63 -20.36
N ARG A 521 -12.77 24.71 -19.30
CA ARG A 521 -12.49 25.98 -18.63
C ARG A 521 -11.17 26.64 -19.03
N PHE A 522 -10.16 25.84 -19.37
CA PHE A 522 -8.80 26.35 -19.56
C PHE A 522 -8.17 25.97 -20.91
N ALA A 523 -8.70 24.97 -21.63
CA ALA A 523 -8.06 24.56 -22.89
C ALA A 523 -8.43 25.49 -24.05
N GLU A 524 -7.46 25.72 -24.93
CA GLU A 524 -7.72 26.39 -26.20
C GLU A 524 -8.68 25.56 -27.06
N LYS A 525 -9.59 26.23 -27.76
CA LYS A 525 -10.58 25.62 -28.66
C LYS A 525 -9.95 25.23 -30.00
N ASN A 526 -8.96 24.34 -29.96
CA ASN A 526 -8.41 23.69 -31.15
C ASN A 526 -9.15 22.36 -31.41
N ASP A 527 -9.03 21.83 -32.63
CA ASP A 527 -9.76 20.62 -33.04
C ASP A 527 -9.41 19.41 -32.15
N ASP A 528 -8.15 19.26 -31.75
CA ASP A 528 -7.69 18.14 -30.91
C ASP A 528 -8.36 18.14 -29.51
N ASN A 529 -8.39 19.29 -28.83
CA ASN A 529 -9.01 19.42 -27.52
C ASN A 529 -10.54 19.26 -27.59
N VAL A 530 -11.16 19.77 -28.66
CA VAL A 530 -12.60 19.63 -28.89
C VAL A 530 -12.97 18.16 -29.13
N GLN A 531 -12.22 17.45 -29.97
CA GLN A 531 -12.42 16.02 -30.20
C GLN A 531 -12.19 15.21 -28.93
N LEU A 532 -11.13 15.49 -28.17
CA LEU A 532 -10.85 14.80 -26.91
C LEU A 532 -11.98 15.03 -25.87
N LEU A 533 -12.48 16.26 -25.77
CA LEU A 533 -13.60 16.60 -24.90
C LEU A 533 -14.87 15.83 -25.29
N MET A 534 -15.18 15.74 -26.58
CA MET A 534 -16.32 14.95 -27.08
C MET A 534 -16.17 13.47 -26.73
N LYS A 535 -15.00 12.88 -27.00
CA LYS A 535 -14.71 11.47 -26.69
C LYS A 535 -14.81 11.19 -25.18
N LEU A 536 -14.28 12.06 -24.32
CA LEU A 536 -14.37 11.90 -22.86
C LEU A 536 -15.81 11.98 -22.34
N ARG A 537 -16.64 12.88 -22.89
CA ARG A 537 -18.07 12.97 -22.57
C ARG A 537 -18.81 11.70 -22.99
N ALA A 538 -18.56 11.22 -24.21
CA ALA A 538 -19.13 9.97 -24.70
C ALA A 538 -18.76 8.77 -23.81
N VAL A 539 -17.48 8.60 -23.47
CA VAL A 539 -17.02 7.55 -22.54
C VAL A 539 -17.73 7.63 -21.20
N ARG A 540 -17.88 8.85 -20.64
CA ARG A 540 -18.58 9.06 -19.37
C ARG A 540 -20.05 8.67 -19.46
N ASP A 541 -20.72 9.12 -20.51
CA ASP A 541 -22.16 8.93 -20.67
C ASP A 541 -22.49 7.46 -20.99
N LEU A 542 -21.66 6.77 -21.78
CA LEU A 542 -21.74 5.31 -21.97
C LEU A 542 -21.64 4.55 -20.64
N GLN A 543 -20.71 4.95 -19.78
CA GLN A 543 -20.52 4.30 -18.49
C GLN A 543 -21.65 4.61 -17.49
N VAL A 544 -22.10 5.86 -17.41
CA VAL A 544 -23.10 6.30 -16.41
C VAL A 544 -24.52 5.92 -16.81
N LYS A 545 -24.90 6.13 -18.08
CA LYS A 545 -26.27 5.90 -18.56
C LYS A 545 -26.51 4.43 -18.91
N TYR A 546 -25.53 3.77 -19.51
CA TYR A 546 -25.68 2.42 -20.08
C TYR A 546 -24.86 1.34 -19.37
N SER A 547 -24.09 1.69 -18.33
CA SER A 547 -23.18 0.76 -17.65
C SER A 547 -22.12 0.15 -18.58
N LEU A 548 -21.85 0.78 -19.73
CA LEU A 548 -20.90 0.32 -20.74
C LEU A 548 -19.52 0.92 -20.49
N ILE A 549 -18.56 0.05 -20.25
CA ILE A 549 -17.19 0.43 -19.95
C ILE A 549 -16.35 0.36 -21.22
N VAL A 550 -16.04 1.53 -21.79
CA VAL A 550 -15.32 1.66 -23.07
C VAL A 550 -14.02 2.43 -22.93
N ARG A 551 -13.01 2.09 -23.74
CA ARG A 551 -11.74 2.82 -23.83
C ARG A 551 -11.85 3.99 -24.83
N LEU A 552 -10.94 4.96 -24.78
CA LEU A 552 -10.94 6.10 -25.72
C LEU A 552 -10.63 5.67 -27.15
N ASN A 553 -9.77 4.66 -27.32
CA ASN A 553 -9.41 4.13 -28.64
C ASN A 553 -10.58 3.49 -29.39
N LEU A 554 -11.69 3.17 -28.72
CA LEU A 554 -12.94 2.77 -29.37
C LEU A 554 -13.39 3.83 -30.38
N PHE A 555 -13.18 5.12 -30.08
CA PHE A 555 -13.69 6.20 -30.92
C PHE A 555 -12.86 6.45 -32.18
N ASP A 556 -11.69 5.81 -32.27
CA ASP A 556 -10.77 5.89 -33.41
C ASP A 556 -11.02 4.78 -34.44
N ASP A 557 -11.84 3.78 -34.11
CA ASP A 557 -12.09 2.59 -34.92
C ASP A 557 -13.60 2.34 -35.07
N ASP A 558 -14.10 2.56 -36.29
CA ASP A 558 -15.53 2.40 -36.59
C ASP A 558 -15.98 0.94 -36.55
N GLU A 559 -15.09 -0.04 -36.79
CA GLU A 559 -15.42 -1.46 -36.68
C GLU A 559 -15.66 -1.85 -35.22
N LEU A 560 -14.83 -1.34 -34.30
CA LEU A 560 -15.02 -1.59 -32.86
C LEU A 560 -16.31 -0.96 -32.33
N LYS A 561 -16.68 0.23 -32.82
CA LYS A 561 -17.96 0.88 -32.49
C LYS A 561 -19.15 0.03 -32.94
N VAL A 562 -19.09 -0.47 -34.17
CA VAL A 562 -20.13 -1.33 -34.76
C VAL A 562 -20.21 -2.66 -34.02
N ALA A 563 -19.08 -3.27 -33.68
CA ALA A 563 -19.05 -4.54 -32.93
C ALA A 563 -19.69 -4.40 -31.54
N LEU A 564 -19.38 -3.32 -30.81
CA LEU A 564 -20.01 -3.04 -29.51
C LEU A 564 -21.52 -2.81 -29.65
N LEU A 565 -21.95 -2.12 -30.70
CA LEU A 565 -23.37 -1.90 -30.98
C LEU A 565 -24.09 -3.22 -31.29
N LYS A 566 -23.46 -4.13 -32.03
CA LYS A 566 -23.96 -5.48 -32.32
C LYS A 566 -24.10 -6.31 -31.04
N GLU A 567 -23.03 -6.40 -30.24
CA GLU A 567 -23.01 -7.13 -28.96
C GLU A 567 -24.12 -6.62 -28.01
N PHE A 568 -24.24 -5.31 -27.88
CA PHE A 568 -25.27 -4.72 -27.03
C PHE A 568 -26.70 -4.91 -27.55
N SER A 569 -26.86 -4.93 -28.89
CA SER A 569 -28.16 -5.19 -29.52
C SER A 569 -28.56 -6.65 -29.32
N ASP A 570 -27.63 -7.60 -29.49
CA ASP A 570 -27.87 -9.03 -29.29
C ASP A 570 -28.20 -9.36 -27.83
N ASP A 571 -27.47 -8.79 -26.87
CA ASP A 571 -27.71 -9.00 -25.44
C ASP A 571 -29.07 -8.42 -24.99
N ASN A 572 -29.46 -7.25 -25.47
CA ASN A 572 -30.76 -6.65 -25.12
C ASN A 572 -31.94 -7.29 -25.86
N VAL A 573 -31.74 -7.80 -27.08
CA VAL A 573 -32.72 -8.64 -27.77
C VAL A 573 -32.94 -9.93 -26.96
N GLN A 574 -31.88 -10.54 -26.41
CA GLN A 574 -32.00 -11.65 -25.45
C GLN A 574 -32.64 -11.25 -24.11
N LEU A 575 -32.37 -10.06 -23.59
CA LEU A 575 -32.97 -9.56 -22.35
C LEU A 575 -34.47 -9.27 -22.53
N LEU A 576 -34.86 -8.73 -23.69
CA LEU A 576 -36.26 -8.61 -24.13
C LEU A 576 -36.95 -9.97 -24.28
N MET A 577 -36.24 -11.01 -24.73
CA MET A 577 -36.74 -12.39 -24.67
C MET A 577 -36.85 -12.95 -23.23
N LYS A 578 -36.10 -12.40 -22.26
CA LYS A 578 -36.06 -12.84 -20.85
C LYS A 578 -36.86 -11.97 -19.87
N LEU A 579 -37.52 -10.89 -20.31
CA LEU A 579 -38.17 -9.88 -19.45
C LEU A 579 -39.49 -10.35 -18.79
N ARG A 580 -39.40 -11.37 -17.91
CA ARG A 580 -40.12 -11.41 -16.61
C ARG A 580 -39.47 -10.51 -15.55
N ALA A 581 -38.31 -9.91 -15.84
CA ALA A 581 -37.49 -9.13 -14.89
C ALA A 581 -37.72 -7.60 -14.93
N VAL A 582 -38.94 -7.13 -15.16
CA VAL A 582 -39.31 -5.69 -15.21
C VAL A 582 -39.25 -5.00 -13.84
N ARG A 583 -38.93 -5.73 -12.76
CA ARG A 583 -38.93 -5.16 -11.39
C ARG A 583 -37.86 -4.10 -11.16
N ASP A 584 -36.72 -4.17 -11.86
CA ASP A 584 -35.59 -3.27 -11.62
C ASP A 584 -35.67 -1.96 -12.41
N LEU A 585 -36.37 -1.94 -13.55
CA LEU A 585 -36.64 -0.71 -14.32
C LEU A 585 -37.72 0.18 -13.68
N GLN A 586 -38.65 -0.42 -12.92
CA GLN A 586 -39.68 0.30 -12.18
C GLN A 586 -39.10 1.25 -11.11
N VAL A 587 -37.98 0.86 -10.49
CA VAL A 587 -37.34 1.63 -9.42
C VAL A 587 -36.51 2.81 -9.95
N LYS A 588 -35.87 2.66 -11.12
CA LYS A 588 -34.93 3.66 -11.66
C LYS A 588 -35.61 4.86 -12.32
N TYR A 589 -36.82 4.70 -12.88
CA TYR A 589 -37.48 5.73 -13.69
C TYR A 589 -38.80 6.27 -13.12
N SER A 590 -39.24 5.84 -11.93
CA SER A 590 -40.51 6.29 -11.31
C SER A 590 -41.72 6.25 -12.26
N LEU A 591 -41.69 5.34 -13.24
CA LEU A 591 -42.76 5.19 -14.22
C LEU A 591 -43.88 4.38 -13.58
N THR A 592 -44.96 5.08 -13.21
CA THR A 592 -46.18 4.44 -12.68
C THR A 592 -46.96 3.82 -13.84
N VAL A 593 -46.39 2.82 -14.50
CA VAL A 593 -47.05 2.12 -15.61
C VAL A 593 -47.78 0.91 -15.03
N ARG A 594 -49.11 0.93 -15.14
CA ARG A 594 -49.98 -0.20 -14.81
C ARG A 594 -49.55 -1.41 -15.64
N LEU A 595 -49.32 -2.54 -14.97
CA LEU A 595 -48.82 -3.82 -15.49
C LEU A 595 -49.66 -4.50 -16.61
N ASN A 596 -50.71 -3.86 -17.13
CA ASN A 596 -51.61 -4.43 -18.14
C ASN A 596 -51.39 -3.88 -19.56
N LEU A 597 -50.31 -3.14 -19.82
CA LEU A 597 -49.99 -2.54 -21.14
C LEU A 597 -48.78 -3.20 -21.83
N PHE A 598 -48.23 -4.30 -21.30
CA PHE A 598 -46.97 -4.88 -21.78
C PHE A 598 -47.10 -6.01 -22.81
N ASP A 599 -48.32 -6.31 -23.27
CA ASP A 599 -48.56 -7.11 -24.49
C ASP A 599 -48.49 -6.26 -25.76
N ASP A 600 -48.20 -4.97 -25.64
CA ASP A 600 -48.07 -4.05 -26.76
C ASP A 600 -46.64 -4.07 -27.31
N ASP A 601 -46.40 -4.90 -28.32
CA ASP A 601 -45.12 -5.01 -29.02
C ASP A 601 -44.67 -3.68 -29.63
N GLU A 602 -45.59 -2.74 -29.86
CA GLU A 602 -45.32 -1.40 -30.36
C GLU A 602 -44.53 -0.53 -29.34
N LEU A 603 -44.83 -0.69 -28.04
CA LEU A 603 -44.16 0.06 -26.96
C LEU A 603 -42.74 -0.44 -26.70
N LYS A 604 -42.51 -1.75 -26.84
CA LYS A 604 -41.17 -2.37 -26.71
C LYS A 604 -40.21 -1.84 -27.78
N VAL A 605 -40.70 -1.75 -29.01
CA VAL A 605 -39.91 -1.27 -30.16
C VAL A 605 -39.64 0.23 -30.05
N ALA A 606 -40.62 1.02 -29.58
CA ALA A 606 -40.42 2.45 -29.34
C ALA A 606 -39.33 2.72 -28.27
N LEU A 607 -39.31 1.95 -27.18
CA LEU A 607 -38.30 2.05 -26.12
C LEU A 607 -36.91 1.62 -26.60
N LEU A 608 -36.80 0.48 -27.30
CA LEU A 608 -35.54 0.02 -27.85
C LEU A 608 -34.96 1.06 -28.83
N LYS A 609 -35.80 1.65 -29.67
CA LYS A 609 -35.43 2.70 -30.63
C LYS A 609 -34.87 3.96 -29.95
N GLU A 610 -35.59 4.51 -28.96
CA GLU A 610 -35.14 5.73 -28.29
C GLU A 610 -33.81 5.49 -27.55
N PHE A 611 -33.65 4.29 -27.00
CA PHE A 611 -32.43 3.85 -26.36
C PHE A 611 -31.27 3.65 -27.35
N THR A 612 -31.48 2.97 -28.48
CA THR A 612 -30.44 2.77 -29.50
C THR A 612 -30.04 4.07 -30.17
N ARG A 613 -30.98 4.95 -30.48
CA ARG A 613 -30.66 6.28 -31.04
C ARG A 613 -29.81 7.10 -30.06
N SER A 614 -30.16 7.05 -28.77
CA SER A 614 -29.40 7.70 -27.71
C SER A 614 -28.00 7.08 -27.58
N LEU A 615 -27.87 5.75 -27.67
CA LEU A 615 -26.58 5.04 -27.63
C LEU A 615 -25.69 5.36 -28.84
N CYS A 616 -26.24 5.38 -30.07
CA CYS A 616 -25.50 5.70 -31.28
C CYS A 616 -24.98 7.13 -31.28
N LYS A 617 -25.75 8.07 -30.70
CA LYS A 617 -25.30 9.44 -30.48
C LYS A 617 -24.08 9.48 -29.56
N GLU A 618 -24.07 8.70 -28.47
CA GLU A 618 -22.92 8.63 -27.57
C GLU A 618 -21.72 7.88 -28.21
N LEU A 619 -21.95 6.88 -29.07
CA LEU A 619 -20.89 6.17 -29.79
C LEU A 619 -20.29 6.97 -30.96
N LEU A 620 -20.86 8.14 -31.27
CA LEU A 620 -20.46 8.98 -32.41
C LEU A 620 -20.57 8.22 -33.74
N ILE A 621 -21.56 7.33 -33.88
CA ILE A 621 -21.84 6.55 -35.09
C ILE A 621 -22.88 7.28 -35.95
N ASN A 622 -22.72 7.21 -37.27
CA ASN A 622 -23.73 7.69 -38.21
C ASN A 622 -25.04 6.91 -38.03
N VAL A 623 -26.17 7.62 -38.02
CA VAL A 623 -27.52 7.06 -37.92
C VAL A 623 -27.77 5.96 -38.97
N GLU A 624 -27.21 6.10 -40.17
CA GLU A 624 -27.32 5.10 -41.23
C GLU A 624 -26.66 3.76 -40.85
N VAL A 625 -25.40 3.80 -40.39
CA VAL A 625 -24.65 2.61 -39.93
C VAL A 625 -25.34 1.96 -38.72
N ALA A 626 -25.95 2.76 -37.85
CA ALA A 626 -26.71 2.26 -36.72
C ALA A 626 -27.96 1.45 -37.16
N PHE A 627 -28.69 1.95 -38.16
CA PHE A 627 -29.84 1.24 -38.69
C PHE A 627 -29.43 -0.04 -39.45
N ASP A 628 -28.32 -0.03 -40.18
CA ASP A 628 -27.79 -1.23 -40.83
C ASP A 628 -27.53 -2.34 -39.80
N VAL A 629 -26.86 -2.01 -38.68
CA VAL A 629 -26.60 -2.96 -37.59
C VAL A 629 -27.90 -3.51 -36.99
N LEU A 630 -28.88 -2.65 -36.72
CA LEU A 630 -30.18 -3.08 -36.17
C LEU A 630 -30.94 -4.01 -37.13
N LEU A 631 -30.89 -3.71 -38.43
CA LEU A 631 -31.54 -4.51 -39.47
C LEU A 631 -30.86 -5.88 -39.61
N GLU A 632 -29.52 -5.93 -39.55
CA GLU A 632 -28.76 -7.18 -39.55
C GLU A 632 -29.06 -8.04 -38.32
N CYS A 633 -29.05 -7.45 -37.12
CA CYS A 633 -29.39 -8.16 -35.88
C CYS A 633 -30.82 -8.72 -35.91
N ALA A 634 -31.81 -7.93 -36.34
CA ALA A 634 -33.20 -8.38 -36.43
C ALA A 634 -33.36 -9.58 -37.39
N VAL A 635 -32.65 -9.56 -38.52
CA VAL A 635 -32.63 -10.69 -39.47
C VAL A 635 -31.95 -11.91 -38.88
N ALA A 636 -30.82 -11.74 -38.19
CA ALA A 636 -30.08 -12.82 -37.56
C ALA A 636 -30.90 -13.55 -36.46
N HIS A 637 -31.74 -12.82 -35.72
CA HIS A 637 -32.61 -13.37 -34.67
C HIS A 637 -33.98 -13.85 -35.17
N ASN A 638 -34.23 -13.84 -36.48
CA ASN A 638 -35.53 -14.15 -37.09
C ASN A 638 -36.71 -13.27 -36.58
N ASP A 639 -36.45 -12.01 -36.22
CA ASP A 639 -37.49 -11.07 -35.74
C ASP A 639 -38.01 -10.20 -36.89
N ALA A 640 -39.04 -10.72 -37.55
CA ALA A 640 -39.66 -10.07 -38.70
C ALA A 640 -40.34 -8.73 -38.35
N LEU A 641 -40.88 -8.60 -37.13
CA LEU A 641 -41.60 -7.39 -36.71
C LEU A 641 -40.62 -6.24 -36.49
N SER A 642 -39.54 -6.50 -35.74
CA SER A 642 -38.48 -5.51 -35.49
C SER A 642 -37.79 -5.10 -36.79
N SER A 643 -37.51 -6.05 -37.70
CA SER A 643 -36.91 -5.77 -39.01
C SER A 643 -37.75 -4.78 -39.84
N LEU A 644 -39.07 -4.98 -39.95
CA LEU A 644 -39.95 -4.09 -40.70
C LEU A 644 -40.11 -2.71 -40.05
N GLN A 645 -40.17 -2.65 -38.72
CA GLN A 645 -40.29 -1.39 -38.00
C GLN A 645 -39.00 -0.56 -38.05
N PHE A 646 -37.83 -1.20 -37.96
CA PHE A 646 -36.55 -0.53 -38.18
C PHE A 646 -36.43 -0.01 -39.61
N ALA A 647 -36.84 -0.80 -40.61
CA ALA A 647 -36.81 -0.40 -42.02
C ALA A 647 -37.76 0.79 -42.31
N GLN A 648 -39.00 0.74 -41.84
CA GLN A 648 -39.96 1.84 -41.98
C GLN A 648 -39.42 3.13 -41.36
N ARG A 649 -38.71 3.02 -40.24
CA ARG A 649 -38.20 4.19 -39.53
C ARG A 649 -36.90 4.73 -40.10
N ALA A 650 -36.00 3.88 -40.57
CA ALA A 650 -34.82 4.27 -41.31
C ALA A 650 -35.19 5.18 -42.50
N LEU A 651 -36.25 4.82 -43.24
CA LEU A 651 -36.77 5.62 -44.36
C LEU A 651 -37.35 6.98 -43.95
N ALA A 652 -37.66 7.18 -42.67
CA ALA A 652 -38.20 8.43 -42.14
C ALA A 652 -37.13 9.32 -41.48
N ASP A 653 -36.01 8.74 -41.02
CA ASP A 653 -34.92 9.45 -40.35
C ASP A 653 -33.73 9.74 -41.27
N ILE A 654 -33.63 9.07 -42.42
CA ILE A 654 -32.52 9.22 -43.37
C ILE A 654 -33.03 9.91 -44.65
N ASP A 655 -32.65 11.17 -44.82
CA ASP A 655 -33.06 11.98 -45.97
C ASP A 655 -32.36 11.55 -47.29
N GLN A 656 -31.12 11.09 -47.20
CA GLN A 656 -30.30 10.61 -48.33
C GLN A 656 -29.55 9.31 -47.98
N PRO A 657 -30.19 8.14 -48.13
CA PRO A 657 -29.55 6.86 -47.84
C PRO A 657 -28.53 6.48 -48.92
N SER A 658 -27.42 5.86 -48.51
CA SER A 658 -26.45 5.28 -49.43
C SER A 658 -27.04 4.06 -50.14
N LYS A 659 -26.45 3.72 -51.29
CA LYS A 659 -26.84 2.51 -52.04
C LYS A 659 -26.70 1.24 -51.20
N HIS A 660 -25.62 1.15 -50.42
CA HIS A 660 -25.37 0.01 -49.52
C HIS A 660 -26.50 -0.15 -48.51
N PHE A 661 -26.90 0.95 -47.86
CA PHE A 661 -27.97 0.94 -46.87
C PHE A 661 -29.32 0.52 -47.47
N LEU A 662 -29.63 0.98 -48.68
CA LEU A 662 -30.84 0.57 -49.39
C LEU A 662 -30.87 -0.93 -49.69
N ASP A 663 -29.72 -1.51 -50.08
CA ASP A 663 -29.60 -2.95 -50.34
C ASP A 663 -29.79 -3.77 -49.04
N SER A 664 -29.18 -3.35 -47.93
CA SER A 664 -29.37 -3.94 -46.59
C SER A 664 -30.83 -3.87 -46.12
N LEU A 665 -31.48 -2.74 -46.34
CA LEU A 665 -32.87 -2.51 -45.95
C LEU A 665 -33.85 -3.36 -46.79
N MET A 666 -33.59 -3.52 -48.09
CA MET A 666 -34.35 -4.44 -48.95
C MET A 666 -34.15 -5.89 -48.53
N HIS A 667 -32.91 -6.30 -48.24
CA HIS A 667 -32.61 -7.65 -47.76
C HIS A 667 -33.36 -7.94 -46.45
N SER A 668 -33.35 -7.00 -45.51
CA SER A 668 -34.04 -7.14 -44.22
C SER A 668 -35.56 -7.27 -44.39
N CYS A 669 -36.18 -6.40 -45.20
CA CYS A 669 -37.62 -6.50 -45.50
C CYS A 669 -38.00 -7.83 -46.16
N CYS A 670 -37.19 -8.32 -47.11
CA CYS A 670 -37.40 -9.61 -47.77
C CYS A 670 -37.29 -10.78 -46.78
N ALA A 671 -36.27 -10.76 -45.92
CA ALA A 671 -36.07 -11.77 -44.88
C ALA A 671 -37.25 -11.81 -43.90
N ALA A 672 -37.74 -10.63 -43.46
CA ALA A 672 -38.92 -10.52 -42.59
C ALA A 672 -40.19 -11.11 -43.22
N LEU A 673 -40.44 -10.85 -44.51
CA LEU A 673 -41.58 -11.42 -45.23
C LEU A 673 -41.52 -12.96 -45.29
N VAL A 674 -40.32 -13.52 -45.50
CA VAL A 674 -40.10 -14.97 -45.50
C VAL A 674 -40.28 -15.57 -44.10
N MET A 675 -39.78 -14.89 -43.06
CA MET A 675 -39.97 -15.30 -41.67
C MET A 675 -41.45 -15.29 -41.26
N MET A 676 -42.20 -14.25 -41.60
CA MET A 676 -43.65 -14.19 -41.34
C MET A 676 -44.42 -15.29 -42.08
N ALA A 677 -44.03 -15.62 -43.31
CA ALA A 677 -44.62 -16.74 -44.05
C ALA A 677 -44.38 -18.09 -43.35
N ARG A 678 -43.16 -18.32 -42.84
CA ARG A 678 -42.83 -19.54 -42.06
C ARG A 678 -43.55 -19.60 -40.71
N MET A 679 -43.66 -18.47 -40.00
CA MET A 679 -44.41 -18.40 -38.74
C MET A 679 -45.92 -18.65 -38.94
N ALA A 680 -46.45 -18.32 -40.12
CA ALA A 680 -47.83 -18.65 -40.51
C ALA A 680 -48.02 -20.14 -40.86
N GLU A 681 -46.96 -20.85 -41.24
CA GLU A 681 -46.98 -22.30 -41.48
C GLU A 681 -46.83 -23.14 -40.20
N GLU A 682 -46.15 -22.64 -39.16
CA GLU A 682 -45.90 -23.37 -37.89
C GLU A 682 -47.03 -23.29 -36.85
N LYS A 683 -47.96 -22.33 -36.98
CA LYS A 683 -49.18 -22.31 -36.17
C LYS A 683 -50.33 -22.88 -37.00
N ASP A 684 -50.89 -24.01 -36.58
CA ASP A 684 -52.19 -24.53 -37.03
C ASP A 684 -53.31 -23.52 -36.69
N VAL A 685 -53.38 -22.43 -37.45
CA VAL A 685 -54.45 -21.45 -37.45
C VAL A 685 -54.79 -21.18 -38.91
N GLU A 686 -56.06 -21.39 -39.24
CA GLU A 686 -56.64 -21.28 -40.58
C GLU A 686 -56.21 -20.02 -41.37
N PRO A 687 -56.15 -20.11 -42.71
CA PRO A 687 -55.84 -18.97 -43.58
C PRO A 687 -57.02 -17.99 -43.64
N GLY A 688 -57.10 -17.10 -42.65
CA GLY A 688 -58.08 -16.03 -42.57
C GLY A 688 -57.55 -14.68 -43.05
N LEU A 689 -57.02 -14.58 -44.27
CA LEU A 689 -56.66 -13.30 -44.91
C LEU A 689 -57.15 -13.26 -46.37
N ALA A 690 -58.46 -13.39 -46.55
CA ALA A 690 -59.17 -12.90 -47.72
C ALA A 690 -60.18 -11.82 -47.29
N LEU A 691 -59.84 -10.57 -47.61
CA LEU A 691 -60.72 -9.51 -48.12
C LEU A 691 -62.23 -9.53 -47.72
N VAL A 692 -62.64 -8.40 -47.10
CA VAL A 692 -63.96 -7.70 -47.07
C VAL A 692 -64.98 -8.10 -45.95
N PRO A 693 -65.88 -7.21 -45.47
CA PRO A 693 -65.71 -6.04 -44.56
C PRO A 693 -66.64 -6.05 -43.30
N THR A 694 -66.50 -5.03 -42.43
CA THR A 694 -67.39 -4.57 -41.33
C THR A 694 -67.27 -5.29 -39.98
N ARG A 695 -67.16 -4.64 -38.80
CA ARG A 695 -67.19 -3.25 -38.30
C ARG A 695 -66.44 -3.33 -36.95
N THR A 696 -65.22 -2.79 -36.81
CA THR A 696 -64.97 -1.43 -36.30
C THR A 696 -63.58 -0.98 -36.78
N VAL A 697 -63.57 0.09 -37.57
CA VAL A 697 -62.39 0.66 -38.23
C VAL A 697 -61.84 1.82 -37.41
N ALA A 698 -60.57 1.71 -37.03
CA ALA A 698 -59.53 2.76 -36.95
C ALA A 698 -58.36 2.11 -36.17
N ASN A 699 -57.21 1.73 -36.71
CA ASN A 699 -56.38 2.29 -37.77
C ASN A 699 -55.73 1.16 -38.59
N ILE A 700 -56.16 1.00 -39.85
CA ILE A 700 -55.49 0.19 -40.89
C ILE A 700 -54.46 1.09 -41.62
N GLY A 701 -53.77 1.93 -40.85
CA GLY A 701 -52.84 2.95 -41.35
C GLY A 701 -51.43 2.42 -41.56
N ASP A 702 -50.95 1.55 -40.66
CA ASP A 702 -49.52 1.23 -40.57
C ASP A 702 -49.06 0.11 -41.50
N GLN A 703 -49.88 -0.91 -41.77
CA GLN A 703 -49.48 -2.02 -42.68
C GLN A 703 -49.52 -1.64 -44.17
N LYS A 704 -50.37 -0.69 -44.57
CA LYS A 704 -50.33 -0.10 -45.92
C LYS A 704 -49.12 0.80 -46.13
N GLN A 705 -48.57 1.39 -45.07
CA GLN A 705 -47.35 2.18 -45.14
C GLN A 705 -46.11 1.29 -45.35
N SER A 706 -46.05 0.09 -44.78
CA SER A 706 -44.94 -0.85 -44.99
C SER A 706 -44.89 -1.37 -46.45
N PHE A 707 -46.04 -1.66 -47.06
CA PHE A 707 -46.11 -2.03 -48.49
C PHE A 707 -45.87 -0.82 -49.41
N ALA A 708 -46.34 0.37 -49.05
CA ALA A 708 -46.04 1.60 -49.77
C ALA A 708 -44.58 2.04 -49.62
N ALA A 709 -43.89 1.66 -48.54
CA ALA A 709 -42.45 1.87 -48.34
C ALA A 709 -41.62 0.99 -49.29
N LEU A 710 -41.98 -0.30 -49.45
CA LEU A 710 -41.40 -1.20 -50.45
C LEU A 710 -41.59 -0.70 -51.89
N VAL A 711 -42.79 -0.22 -52.23
CA VAL A 711 -43.07 0.37 -53.56
C VAL A 711 -42.37 1.73 -53.78
N ARG A 712 -42.13 2.51 -52.70
CA ARG A 712 -41.31 3.74 -52.76
C ARG A 712 -39.82 3.45 -52.87
N LEU A 713 -39.35 2.32 -52.35
CA LEU A 713 -37.96 1.85 -52.44
C LEU A 713 -37.61 1.38 -53.85
N GLU A 714 -38.48 0.57 -54.49
CA GLU A 714 -38.32 0.21 -55.92
C GLU A 714 -38.26 1.46 -56.81
N ARG A 715 -39.14 2.44 -56.59
CA ARG A 715 -39.13 3.70 -57.37
C ARG A 715 -37.92 4.59 -57.13
N ARG A 716 -37.33 4.60 -55.93
CA ARG A 716 -36.12 5.39 -55.63
C ARG A 716 -34.84 4.76 -56.17
N GLN A 717 -34.78 3.43 -56.31
CA GLN A 717 -33.66 2.74 -56.95
C GLN A 717 -33.60 2.98 -58.47
N GLU A 718 -34.73 3.32 -59.10
CA GLU A 718 -34.80 3.69 -60.52
C GLU A 718 -34.44 5.18 -60.78
N GLU A 719 -34.38 6.02 -59.73
CA GLU A 719 -34.13 7.48 -59.83
C GLU A 719 -32.72 7.92 -59.37
N ILE A 720 -31.87 7.00 -58.86
CA ILE A 720 -30.44 7.21 -58.52
C ILE A 720 -29.59 6.41 -59.51
#